data_AF-M2R3W7-F1
#
_entry.id   AF-M2R3W7-F1
#
_cell.length_a   1.000
_cell.length_b   1.000
_cell.length_c   1.000
_cell.angle_alpha   90.00
_cell.angle_beta   90.00
_cell.angle_gamma   90.00
#
_symmetry.space_group_name_H-M   'P 1'
#
loop_
_entity.id
_entity.type
_entity.pdbx_description
1 polymer ?
#
loop_
_entity_poly.entity_id
_entity_poly.type
_entity_poly.pdbx_seq_one_letter_code
_entity_poly.pdbx_strand_id
1 'polypeptide(L)'
;MSDYAVFADPDFDPNEYANAVLAGDTYPPQPGKTKSGKASNLAPPTEDISVAVSKLTFNIEDVEKQLKNVVTTHHEDLLTQAAGVTDLEGSLSSVSNGLNELDSTLDKLRLKIRVPYQALQSNVNKLDRLRQASDVLRRTSRFVILTRRLELQLAEMSKGDTGADEGKAKAGSEKQNVRSPPVDGTASADIEDEKERAISKAALTITELTALLDPANQEENSEDSVPLTSVKAVAVQLPYIDAARTRVTTDMEAMVITGLATLNQSLLASSLQTAHNLRLLPNLVQNLVSDLSDAVEGRIRSAFDLTRLSKEILSKDTSSAPQSLLYKSRVRTEPTSVTAPQWTAALWSSLESLIEEMADCCIKVYTLEKVLKLKRDPVTQVVFLDEAMKVLENKPSSIFWTALGQSLEKQSRDAAKGSSFLQQTLSTGYPRLLRLFQSFFAKISVETDTIYTQAQQSPETVLVLRSLSHFESLYLSRSSNKLNEAIGQAFAGGARVPPGMSEGMNIARTVANELDSAKFDPLLVRSVARYAASSLDMFLQRADGMITRERTAVSLIGPVATPQQVVNGQLATCLYHCWARLEKLQEEYPEAVYATLKPSVTNMRRVFERIVDPLLAAIRRELAAITAKLHRMEFSGDAFDPMSAVGGGPSPYMKDLVDKLAFVKTEVLSQFNVTEMHRQWVIPLVQFVIKTWVLHASIAKPLGESGKLQLTSDMTELEFGLGAFMSDKGQGKRGADWESVGDEYRALRAMRQLLFLENSMLVSSRYTAGLPPLIVLHHILVRSPIPLPHSLHGWAEAEYVRWVEEHTEEEAWTLVEGDLSHWEKITEAEGKNPVVAAEYIELARTVLRQAAKRDSP
;
A
#
# COMPACT_ATOMS: atom_id res chain seq x y z
N MET A 1 -113.99 -3.22 -46.53
CA MET A 1 -114.07 -2.09 -45.58
C MET A 1 -112.93 -2.06 -44.55
N SER A 2 -111.70 -1.55 -44.69
CA SER A 2 -110.96 -0.81 -45.74
C SER A 2 -111.67 0.32 -46.47
N ASP A 3 -112.94 0.59 -46.17
CA ASP A 3 -113.86 1.36 -47.02
C ASP A 3 -114.37 2.58 -46.27
N TYR A 4 -113.86 2.82 -45.06
CA TYR A 4 -114.13 4.03 -44.28
C TYR A 4 -112.91 4.96 -44.21
N ALA A 5 -111.75 4.54 -44.72
CA ALA A 5 -110.54 5.36 -44.73
C ALA A 5 -110.70 6.64 -45.58
N VAL A 6 -111.57 6.59 -46.61
CA VAL A 6 -111.83 7.72 -47.52
C VAL A 6 -112.53 8.89 -46.82
N PHE A 7 -113.28 8.65 -45.74
CA PHE A 7 -113.92 9.71 -44.95
C PHE A 7 -112.97 10.41 -43.97
N ALA A 8 -111.73 9.91 -43.83
CA ALA A 8 -110.71 10.49 -42.95
C ALA A 8 -109.73 11.40 -43.69
N ASP A 9 -109.91 11.61 -45.01
CA ASP A 9 -109.06 12.47 -45.84
C ASP A 9 -109.42 13.96 -45.61
N PRO A 10 -108.47 14.86 -45.29
CA PRO A 10 -108.76 16.25 -44.91
C PRO A 10 -109.48 17.09 -45.97
N ASP A 11 -109.32 16.76 -47.26
CA ASP A 11 -109.93 17.47 -48.40
C ASP A 11 -111.12 16.70 -49.01
N PHE A 12 -111.86 15.95 -48.19
CA PHE A 12 -113.05 15.20 -48.62
C PHE A 12 -114.19 16.14 -49.05
N ASP A 13 -114.51 16.18 -50.36
CA ASP A 13 -115.70 16.84 -50.89
C ASP A 13 -116.83 15.81 -51.07
N PRO A 14 -117.91 15.88 -50.26
CA PRO A 14 -119.04 14.96 -50.34
C PRO A 14 -119.72 14.96 -51.72
N ASN A 15 -119.72 16.09 -52.44
CA ASN A 15 -120.36 16.20 -53.74
C ASN A 15 -119.54 15.51 -54.84
N GLU A 16 -118.21 15.59 -54.81
CA GLU A 16 -117.35 14.83 -55.73
C GLU A 16 -117.35 13.34 -55.40
N TYR A 17 -117.36 12.98 -54.12
CA TYR A 17 -117.51 11.57 -53.71
C TYR A 17 -118.86 11.01 -54.18
N ALA A 18 -119.96 11.75 -53.98
CA ALA A 18 -121.28 11.35 -54.46
C ALA A 18 -121.32 11.24 -56.00
N ASN A 19 -120.71 12.19 -56.73
CA ASN A 19 -120.62 12.12 -58.19
C ASN A 19 -119.74 10.95 -58.68
N ALA A 20 -118.64 10.64 -57.98
CA ALA A 20 -117.76 9.52 -58.30
C ALA A 20 -118.45 8.17 -58.04
N VAL A 21 -119.16 8.04 -56.92
CA VAL A 21 -119.97 6.84 -56.60
C VAL A 21 -121.13 6.68 -57.59
N LEU A 22 -121.80 7.77 -57.99
CA LEU A 22 -122.85 7.75 -59.01
C LEU A 22 -122.32 7.44 -60.43
N ALA A 23 -121.06 7.81 -60.73
CA ALA A 23 -120.39 7.51 -62.00
C ALA A 23 -119.67 6.14 -62.01
N GLY A 24 -119.45 5.52 -60.85
CA GLY A 24 -118.72 4.26 -60.68
C GLY A 24 -117.19 4.40 -60.64
N ASP A 25 -116.66 5.61 -60.44
CA ASP A 25 -115.21 5.91 -60.40
C ASP A 25 -114.67 5.99 -58.94
N THR A 26 -113.37 5.77 -58.73
CA THR A 26 -112.71 5.79 -57.40
C THR A 26 -112.26 7.20 -56.96
N TYR A 27 -112.50 7.57 -55.69
CA TYR A 27 -112.16 8.87 -55.09
C TYR A 27 -110.95 8.79 -54.14
N PRO A 28 -110.02 9.78 -54.09
CA PRO A 28 -109.96 11.00 -54.90
C PRO A 28 -109.42 10.76 -56.33
N PRO A 29 -109.86 11.54 -57.34
CA PRO A 29 -109.46 11.34 -58.72
C PRO A 29 -107.97 11.67 -58.93
N GLN A 30 -107.15 10.67 -59.22
CA GLN A 30 -105.73 10.88 -59.54
C GLN A 30 -105.57 11.69 -60.84
N PRO A 31 -104.78 12.77 -60.84
CA PRO A 31 -104.50 13.54 -62.05
C PRO A 31 -103.61 12.71 -62.98
N GLY A 32 -104.20 12.15 -64.06
CA GLY A 32 -103.43 11.53 -65.15
C GLY A 32 -103.98 10.28 -65.83
N LYS A 33 -105.20 9.79 -65.53
CA LYS A 33 -105.80 8.68 -66.29
C LYS A 33 -107.25 8.95 -66.69
N THR A 34 -107.55 8.64 -67.95
CA THR A 34 -108.80 8.92 -68.67
C THR A 34 -109.91 7.88 -68.45
N LYS A 35 -111.15 8.39 -68.51
CA LYS A 35 -112.50 7.80 -68.39
C LYS A 35 -112.78 6.40 -68.95
N SER A 36 -113.70 5.71 -68.27
CA SER A 36 -114.88 5.00 -68.83
C SER A 36 -115.82 4.63 -67.67
N GLY A 37 -117.11 4.96 -67.55
CA GLY A 37 -118.15 5.26 -68.52
C GLY A 37 -119.23 4.16 -68.56
N LYS A 38 -120.32 4.31 -67.78
CA LYS A 38 -121.73 3.91 -68.06
C LYS A 38 -122.55 3.98 -66.74
N ALA A 39 -123.35 5.02 -66.49
CA ALA A 39 -124.63 5.39 -67.11
C ALA A 39 -125.74 4.35 -66.91
N SER A 40 -126.82 4.77 -66.23
CA SER A 40 -128.21 4.73 -66.72
C SER A 40 -129.21 4.22 -65.67
N ASN A 41 -130.42 4.76 -65.49
CA ASN A 41 -131.06 6.03 -65.78
C ASN A 41 -132.57 5.79 -65.60
N LEU A 42 -133.29 6.86 -65.25
CA LEU A 42 -134.60 7.23 -65.80
C LEU A 42 -135.82 6.38 -65.39
N ALA A 43 -136.72 6.86 -64.54
CA ALA A 43 -137.70 7.95 -64.78
C ALA A 43 -138.94 7.46 -65.56
N PRO A 44 -139.96 8.30 -65.81
CA PRO A 44 -140.95 8.95 -64.94
C PRO A 44 -142.36 8.54 -65.52
N PRO A 45 -143.42 9.35 -65.70
CA PRO A 45 -143.88 10.60 -65.06
C PRO A 45 -145.38 10.60 -64.64
N THR A 46 -145.69 11.55 -63.76
CA THR A 46 -146.92 12.38 -63.64
C THR A 46 -148.29 11.71 -63.57
N GLU A 47 -148.85 11.61 -62.35
CA GLU A 47 -150.30 11.49 -62.10
C GLU A 47 -150.73 12.37 -60.91
N ASP A 48 -151.99 12.78 -60.97
CA ASP A 48 -152.67 13.80 -60.18
C ASP A 48 -152.53 13.71 -58.65
N ILE A 49 -152.43 14.89 -58.03
CA ILE A 49 -152.09 15.13 -56.61
C ILE A 49 -153.02 14.40 -55.61
N SER A 50 -154.24 13.99 -55.99
CA SER A 50 -155.13 13.20 -55.12
C SER A 50 -154.77 11.71 -55.04
N VAL A 51 -154.16 11.16 -56.10
CA VAL A 51 -153.60 9.80 -56.13
C VAL A 51 -152.32 9.73 -55.28
N ALA A 52 -151.54 10.82 -55.26
CA ALA A 52 -150.31 10.90 -54.46
C ALA A 52 -150.57 10.77 -52.95
N VAL A 53 -151.66 11.35 -52.45
CA VAL A 53 -152.00 11.28 -51.01
C VAL A 53 -152.44 9.86 -50.62
N SER A 54 -153.25 9.20 -51.45
CA SER A 54 -153.68 7.81 -51.21
C SER A 54 -152.54 6.80 -51.36
N LYS A 55 -151.60 7.02 -52.29
CA LYS A 55 -150.32 6.27 -52.36
C LYS A 55 -149.47 6.46 -51.11
N LEU A 56 -149.40 7.68 -50.57
CA LEU A 56 -148.59 7.95 -49.38
C LEU A 56 -149.13 7.23 -48.15
N THR A 57 -150.45 7.14 -48.00
CA THR A 57 -151.07 6.42 -46.88
C THR A 57 -150.84 4.91 -46.99
N PHE A 58 -150.96 4.34 -48.19
CA PHE A 58 -150.70 2.91 -48.45
C PHE A 58 -149.22 2.54 -48.25
N ASN A 59 -148.30 3.42 -48.68
CA ASN A 59 -146.86 3.19 -48.50
C ASN A 59 -146.44 3.22 -47.02
N ILE A 60 -147.10 4.02 -46.18
CA ILE A 60 -146.85 4.03 -44.73
C ILE A 60 -147.28 2.69 -44.11
N GLU A 61 -148.44 2.15 -44.49
CA GLU A 61 -148.89 0.83 -44.01
C GLU A 61 -147.98 -0.32 -44.50
N ASP A 62 -147.40 -0.24 -45.70
CA ASP A 62 -146.48 -1.27 -46.21
C ASP A 62 -145.12 -1.25 -45.48
N VAL A 63 -144.58 -0.05 -45.18
CA VAL A 63 -143.32 0.10 -44.41
C VAL A 63 -143.46 -0.48 -42.99
N GLU A 64 -144.59 -0.25 -42.34
CA GLU A 64 -144.85 -0.82 -41.00
C GLU A 64 -144.89 -2.35 -41.03
N LYS A 65 -145.40 -2.93 -42.12
CA LYS A 65 -145.46 -4.39 -42.32
C LYS A 65 -144.08 -5.01 -42.58
N GLN A 66 -143.23 -4.33 -43.36
CA GLN A 66 -141.86 -4.80 -43.65
C GLN A 66 -140.96 -4.79 -42.41
N LEU A 67 -141.04 -3.74 -41.57
CA LEU A 67 -140.21 -3.59 -40.38
C LEU A 67 -140.52 -4.66 -39.32
N LYS A 68 -141.81 -5.00 -39.18
CA LYS A 68 -142.28 -6.04 -38.25
C LYS A 68 -141.85 -7.44 -38.67
N ASN A 69 -141.70 -7.70 -39.97
CA ASN A 69 -141.38 -9.01 -40.52
C ASN A 69 -139.91 -9.42 -40.32
N VAL A 70 -139.01 -8.48 -40.01
CA VAL A 70 -137.58 -8.81 -39.99
C VAL A 70 -136.92 -8.66 -38.62
N VAL A 71 -137.47 -7.80 -37.74
CA VAL A 71 -137.21 -7.96 -36.30
C VAL A 71 -137.57 -9.38 -35.84
N THR A 72 -138.56 -10.01 -36.48
CA THR A 72 -138.97 -11.40 -36.19
C THR A 72 -138.06 -12.47 -36.82
N THR A 73 -137.43 -12.25 -37.97
CA THR A 73 -136.54 -13.27 -38.58
C THR A 73 -135.12 -13.32 -38.00
N HIS A 74 -134.59 -12.25 -37.39
CA HIS A 74 -133.18 -12.19 -36.97
C HIS A 74 -132.93 -12.15 -35.44
N HIS A 75 -133.92 -12.39 -34.58
CA HIS A 75 -133.71 -12.28 -33.13
C HIS A 75 -132.88 -13.44 -32.52
N GLU A 76 -132.93 -14.65 -33.09
CA GLU A 76 -132.27 -15.86 -32.54
C GLU A 76 -130.74 -15.75 -32.68
N ASP A 77 -130.25 -15.32 -33.85
CA ASP A 77 -128.81 -15.20 -34.13
C ASP A 77 -128.14 -14.14 -33.25
N LEU A 78 -128.87 -13.07 -32.90
CA LEU A 78 -128.35 -11.98 -32.07
C LEU A 78 -128.21 -12.37 -30.60
N LEU A 79 -129.06 -13.28 -30.11
CA LEU A 79 -129.00 -13.81 -28.75
C LEU A 79 -127.83 -14.79 -28.54
N THR A 80 -127.49 -15.61 -29.55
CA THR A 80 -126.39 -16.58 -29.43
C THR A 80 -125.01 -15.93 -29.45
N GLN A 81 -124.81 -14.87 -30.25
CA GLN A 81 -123.55 -14.10 -30.23
C GLN A 81 -123.35 -13.33 -28.92
N ALA A 82 -124.43 -12.85 -28.29
CA ALA A 82 -124.34 -12.16 -26.99
C ALA A 82 -123.86 -13.09 -25.86
N ALA A 83 -124.26 -14.37 -25.89
CA ALA A 83 -123.86 -15.36 -24.89
C ALA A 83 -122.36 -15.74 -24.97
N GLY A 84 -121.79 -15.84 -26.18
CA GLY A 84 -120.37 -16.16 -26.36
C GLY A 84 -119.40 -15.05 -25.91
N VAL A 85 -119.85 -13.79 -25.93
CA VAL A 85 -119.07 -12.64 -25.44
C VAL A 85 -118.95 -12.67 -23.90
N THR A 86 -119.96 -13.19 -23.20
CA THR A 86 -119.99 -13.22 -21.73
C THR A 86 -118.98 -14.22 -21.15
N ASP A 87 -118.77 -15.38 -21.80
CA ASP A 87 -117.78 -16.37 -21.36
C ASP A 87 -116.33 -15.90 -21.59
N LEU A 88 -116.09 -15.15 -22.67
CA LEU A 88 -114.78 -14.58 -23.01
C LEU A 88 -114.42 -13.41 -22.07
N GLU A 89 -115.42 -12.62 -21.68
CA GLU A 89 -115.30 -11.61 -20.61
C GLU A 89 -114.90 -12.25 -19.27
N GLY A 90 -115.47 -13.40 -18.93
CA GLY A 90 -115.10 -14.17 -17.73
C GLY A 90 -113.62 -14.58 -17.71
N SER A 91 -113.12 -15.17 -18.81
CA SER A 91 -111.71 -15.58 -18.93
C SER A 91 -110.75 -14.39 -18.95
N LEU A 92 -111.12 -13.30 -19.64
CA LEU A 92 -110.33 -12.06 -19.67
C LEU A 92 -110.28 -11.39 -18.29
N SER A 93 -111.38 -11.42 -17.54
CA SER A 93 -111.42 -10.91 -16.17
C SER A 93 -110.50 -11.69 -15.24
N SER A 94 -110.42 -13.02 -15.39
CA SER A 94 -109.53 -13.87 -14.58
C SER A 94 -108.05 -13.62 -14.89
N VAL A 95 -107.69 -13.46 -16.18
CA VAL A 95 -106.32 -13.14 -16.58
C VAL A 95 -105.95 -11.72 -16.14
N SER A 96 -106.85 -10.75 -16.30
CA SER A 96 -106.67 -9.37 -15.82
C SER A 96 -106.47 -9.35 -14.30
N ASN A 97 -107.26 -10.10 -13.54
CA ASN A 97 -107.12 -10.22 -12.09
C ASN A 97 -105.79 -10.88 -11.69
N GLY A 98 -105.36 -11.95 -12.38
CA GLY A 98 -104.05 -12.58 -12.15
C GLY A 98 -102.87 -11.67 -12.49
N LEU A 99 -102.98 -10.86 -13.54
CA LEU A 99 -101.99 -9.84 -13.91
C LEU A 99 -101.93 -8.73 -12.87
N ASN A 100 -103.08 -8.24 -12.40
CA ASN A 100 -103.16 -7.25 -11.33
C ASN A 100 -102.59 -7.79 -10.00
N GLU A 101 -102.81 -9.07 -9.69
CA GLU A 101 -102.25 -9.71 -8.51
C GLU A 101 -100.73 -9.86 -8.63
N LEU A 102 -100.22 -10.29 -9.79
CA LEU A 102 -98.78 -10.36 -10.07
C LEU A 102 -98.13 -8.97 -9.96
N ASP A 103 -98.74 -7.94 -10.55
CA ASP A 103 -98.25 -6.56 -10.47
C ASP A 103 -98.21 -6.09 -9.00
N SER A 104 -99.24 -6.43 -8.22
CA SER A 104 -99.24 -6.16 -6.77
C SER A 104 -98.12 -6.88 -6.01
N THR A 105 -97.78 -8.12 -6.40
CA THR A 105 -96.67 -8.87 -5.78
C THR A 105 -95.30 -8.32 -6.20
N LEU A 106 -95.16 -7.87 -7.45
CA LEU A 106 -93.96 -7.22 -7.97
C LEU A 106 -93.73 -5.88 -7.25
N ASP A 107 -94.78 -5.09 -7.04
CA ASP A 107 -94.70 -3.85 -6.27
C ASP A 107 -94.36 -4.11 -4.80
N LYS A 108 -94.93 -5.16 -4.18
CA LYS A 108 -94.54 -5.58 -2.82
C LYS A 108 -93.07 -6.01 -2.76
N LEU A 109 -92.57 -6.73 -3.77
CA LEU A 109 -91.16 -7.15 -3.85
C LEU A 109 -90.23 -5.93 -4.04
N ARG A 110 -90.61 -5.00 -4.92
CA ARG A 110 -89.91 -3.73 -5.14
C ARG A 110 -89.82 -2.93 -3.84
N LEU A 111 -90.91 -2.81 -3.09
CA LEU A 111 -90.95 -2.10 -1.81
C LEU A 111 -90.16 -2.82 -0.70
N LYS A 112 -90.11 -4.16 -0.69
CA LYS A 112 -89.38 -4.92 0.33
C LYS A 112 -87.88 -5.07 0.06
N ILE A 113 -87.45 -5.05 -1.19
CA ILE A 113 -86.05 -5.35 -1.55
C ILE A 113 -85.38 -4.17 -2.25
N ARG A 114 -85.94 -3.70 -3.37
CA ARG A 114 -85.28 -2.68 -4.20
C ARG A 114 -85.20 -1.33 -3.50
N VAL A 115 -86.28 -0.87 -2.87
CA VAL A 115 -86.30 0.41 -2.15
C VAL A 115 -85.35 0.39 -0.94
N PRO A 116 -85.36 -0.63 -0.06
CA PRO A 116 -84.40 -0.74 1.04
C PRO A 116 -82.96 -0.89 0.56
N TYR A 117 -82.70 -1.61 -0.53
CA TYR A 117 -81.36 -1.69 -1.13
C TYR A 117 -80.87 -0.33 -1.62
N GLN A 118 -81.70 0.43 -2.35
CA GLN A 118 -81.36 1.78 -2.80
C GLN A 118 -81.14 2.75 -1.63
N ALA A 119 -81.97 2.64 -0.58
CA ALA A 119 -81.79 3.42 0.65
C ALA A 119 -80.50 3.04 1.40
N LEU A 120 -80.19 1.75 1.49
CA LEU A 120 -78.95 1.25 2.09
C LEU A 120 -77.74 1.73 1.28
N GLN A 121 -77.77 1.60 -0.04
CA GLN A 121 -76.71 2.10 -0.93
C GLN A 121 -76.51 3.61 -0.76
N SER A 122 -77.59 4.39 -0.69
CA SER A 122 -77.49 5.83 -0.40
C SER A 122 -76.88 6.11 0.98
N ASN A 123 -77.25 5.34 2.01
CA ASN A 123 -76.72 5.51 3.36
C ASN A 123 -75.26 5.07 3.48
N VAL A 124 -74.85 4.00 2.79
CA VAL A 124 -73.45 3.57 2.68
C VAL A 124 -72.62 4.65 1.98
N ASN A 125 -73.10 5.21 0.87
CA ASN A 125 -72.42 6.31 0.19
C ASN A 125 -72.33 7.57 1.07
N LYS A 126 -73.37 7.88 1.87
CA LYS A 126 -73.32 8.98 2.84
C LYS A 126 -72.31 8.71 3.95
N LEU A 127 -72.27 7.49 4.48
CA LEU A 127 -71.33 7.08 5.51
C LEU A 127 -69.89 7.16 5.01
N ASP A 128 -69.65 6.71 3.79
CA ASP A 128 -68.33 6.74 3.16
C ASP A 128 -67.85 8.19 2.94
N ARG A 129 -68.71 9.06 2.40
CA ARG A 129 -68.42 10.51 2.30
C ARG A 129 -68.17 11.17 3.66
N LEU A 130 -68.91 10.78 4.71
CA LEU A 130 -68.68 11.29 6.07
C LEU A 130 -67.34 10.80 6.64
N ARG A 131 -66.95 9.55 6.37
CA ARG A 131 -65.64 9.01 6.76
C ARG A 131 -64.51 9.74 6.05
N GLN A 132 -64.61 9.92 4.74
CA GLN A 132 -63.65 10.70 3.95
C GLN A 132 -63.55 12.14 4.46
N ALA A 133 -64.68 12.82 4.69
CA ALA A 133 -64.69 14.17 5.24
C ALA A 133 -64.07 14.26 6.64
N SER A 134 -64.36 13.28 7.52
CA SER A 134 -63.79 13.22 8.86
C SER A 134 -62.28 12.98 8.83
N ASP A 135 -61.82 12.10 7.95
CA ASP A 135 -60.39 11.82 7.77
C ASP A 135 -59.62 13.03 7.23
N VAL A 136 -60.14 13.69 6.18
CA VAL A 136 -59.57 14.95 5.66
C VAL A 136 -59.52 16.03 6.74
N LEU A 137 -60.57 16.16 7.57
CA LEU A 137 -60.60 17.12 8.68
C LEU A 137 -59.53 16.79 9.75
N ARG A 138 -59.36 15.52 10.11
CA ARG A 138 -58.34 15.07 11.08
C ARG A 138 -56.93 15.32 10.55
N ARG A 139 -56.66 14.96 9.30
CA ARG A 139 -55.38 15.21 8.62
C ARG A 139 -55.08 16.71 8.49
N THR A 140 -56.08 17.52 8.13
CA THR A 140 -55.97 18.99 8.08
C THR A 140 -55.71 19.58 9.47
N SER A 141 -56.40 19.12 10.51
CA SER A 141 -56.18 19.57 11.89
C SER A 141 -54.76 19.27 12.37
N ARG A 142 -54.26 18.04 12.12
CA ARG A 142 -52.88 17.66 12.43
C ARG A 142 -51.87 18.53 11.67
N PHE A 143 -52.13 18.81 10.39
CA PHE A 143 -51.31 19.71 9.57
C PHE A 143 -51.24 21.12 10.17
N VAL A 144 -52.37 21.71 10.58
CA VAL A 144 -52.39 23.06 11.20
C VAL A 144 -51.63 23.09 12.53
N ILE A 145 -51.80 22.06 13.38
CA ILE A 145 -51.08 21.96 14.65
C ILE A 145 -49.57 21.90 14.43
N LEU A 146 -49.13 21.09 13.47
CA LEU A 146 -47.71 20.97 13.13
C LEU A 146 -47.15 22.25 12.48
N THR A 147 -47.94 22.92 11.63
CA THR A 147 -47.56 24.21 11.03
C THR A 147 -47.37 25.27 12.12
N ARG A 148 -48.29 25.36 13.08
CA ARG A 148 -48.16 26.28 14.23
C ARG A 148 -46.97 25.93 15.13
N ARG A 149 -46.67 24.65 15.31
CA ARG A 149 -45.47 24.20 16.02
C ARG A 149 -44.20 24.63 15.28
N LEU A 150 -44.17 24.51 13.96
CA LEU A 150 -43.05 24.94 13.12
C LEU A 150 -42.84 26.46 13.22
N GLU A 151 -43.90 27.26 13.21
CA GLU A 151 -43.83 28.71 13.41
C GLU A 151 -43.15 29.08 14.74
N LEU A 152 -43.52 28.40 15.83
CA LEU A 152 -42.90 28.61 17.14
C LEU A 152 -41.42 28.22 17.15
N GLN A 153 -41.06 27.10 16.54
CA GLN A 153 -39.67 26.62 16.47
C GLN A 153 -38.79 27.54 15.61
N LEU A 154 -39.32 28.06 14.50
CA LEU A 154 -38.62 29.06 13.67
C LEU A 154 -38.49 30.41 14.38
N ALA A 155 -39.47 30.79 15.21
CA ALA A 155 -39.38 31.97 16.04
C ALA A 155 -38.30 31.83 17.13
N GLU A 156 -38.20 30.68 17.79
CA GLU A 156 -37.11 30.35 18.72
C GLU A 156 -35.74 30.40 18.02
N MET A 157 -35.63 29.85 16.82
CA MET A 157 -34.43 29.92 15.98
C MET A 157 -34.03 31.38 15.67
N SER A 158 -34.99 32.26 15.41
CA SER A 158 -34.74 33.68 15.11
C SER A 158 -34.38 34.53 16.33
N LYS A 159 -34.82 34.16 17.54
CA LYS A 159 -34.45 34.87 18.78
C LYS A 159 -32.96 34.74 19.09
N GLY A 160 -32.33 33.65 18.67
CA GLY A 160 -30.89 33.46 18.75
C GLY A 160 -30.07 34.44 17.89
N ASP A 161 -30.62 34.98 16.79
CA ASP A 161 -29.92 35.97 15.95
C ASP A 161 -29.94 37.38 16.57
N THR A 162 -31.00 37.74 17.29
CA THR A 162 -31.18 39.10 17.83
C THR A 162 -30.42 39.36 19.13
N GLY A 163 -29.98 38.33 19.84
CA GLY A 163 -29.25 38.46 21.11
C GLY A 163 -27.80 38.94 20.98
N ALA A 164 -27.23 38.93 19.77
CA ALA A 164 -25.83 39.30 19.55
C ALA A 164 -25.59 40.82 19.40
N ASP A 165 -26.62 41.63 19.14
CA ASP A 165 -26.44 43.02 18.68
C ASP A 165 -26.85 44.11 19.70
N GLU A 166 -27.47 43.76 20.84
CA GLU A 166 -27.91 44.76 21.84
C GLU A 166 -26.83 45.17 22.88
N GLY A 167 -25.59 44.68 22.77
CA GLY A 167 -24.51 44.92 23.74
C GLY A 167 -23.71 46.23 23.59
N LYS A 168 -24.00 47.09 22.61
CA LYS A 168 -23.17 48.28 22.29
C LYS A 168 -23.95 49.60 22.23
N ALA A 169 -24.67 49.97 23.28
CA ALA A 169 -25.09 51.38 23.43
C ALA A 169 -25.47 51.76 24.88
N LYS A 170 -24.48 52.15 25.68
CA LYS A 170 -24.48 53.36 26.55
C LYS A 170 -23.30 53.33 27.52
N ALA A 171 -22.26 54.08 27.18
CA ALA A 171 -21.27 54.56 28.13
C ALA A 171 -21.79 55.87 28.76
N GLY A 172 -21.91 55.90 30.07
CA GLY A 172 -22.27 57.08 30.86
C GLY A 172 -21.94 56.81 32.33
N SER A 173 -20.97 57.56 32.84
CA SER A 173 -20.33 57.48 34.16
C SER A 173 -21.26 57.47 35.37
N GLU A 174 -20.98 56.61 36.36
CA GLU A 174 -20.52 57.01 37.71
C GLU A 174 -20.19 55.80 38.60
N LYS A 175 -19.18 55.98 39.45
CA LYS A 175 -18.56 54.96 40.31
C LYS A 175 -19.40 54.65 41.54
N GLN A 176 -19.65 53.36 41.84
CA GLN A 176 -19.45 52.84 43.20
C GLN A 176 -19.26 51.33 43.24
N ASN A 177 -18.53 50.92 44.27
CA ASN A 177 -17.63 49.78 44.34
C ASN A 177 -18.26 48.67 45.19
N VAL A 178 -18.65 47.54 44.59
CA VAL A 178 -18.83 46.27 45.32
C VAL A 178 -18.34 45.10 44.45
N ARG A 179 -17.27 44.46 44.90
CA ARG A 179 -16.69 43.22 44.38
C ARG A 179 -17.75 42.11 44.31
N SER A 180 -17.96 41.56 43.12
CA SER A 180 -18.50 40.21 42.87
C SER A 180 -17.63 39.52 41.80
N PRO A 181 -17.51 38.17 41.83
CA PRO A 181 -16.50 37.42 41.09
C PRO A 181 -16.80 37.38 39.58
N PRO A 182 -15.84 37.00 38.72
CA PRO A 182 -16.06 36.93 37.27
C PRO A 182 -17.01 35.78 36.95
N VAL A 183 -18.11 36.09 36.25
CA VAL A 183 -18.95 35.09 35.58
C VAL A 183 -18.45 35.01 34.15
N ASP A 184 -17.57 34.04 33.91
CA ASP A 184 -16.99 33.72 32.60
C ASP A 184 -18.01 33.00 31.69
N GLY A 185 -18.11 33.46 30.43
CA GLY A 185 -18.24 32.68 29.19
C GLY A 185 -19.41 31.71 28.92
N THR A 186 -20.26 31.39 29.89
CA THR A 186 -21.24 30.28 29.77
C THR A 186 -22.52 30.64 29.00
N ALA A 187 -22.99 31.88 29.12
CA ALA A 187 -24.28 32.27 28.55
C ALA A 187 -24.33 32.24 27.01
N SER A 188 -23.20 32.48 26.30
CA SER A 188 -23.18 32.46 24.83
C SER A 188 -23.20 31.04 24.25
N ALA A 189 -22.52 30.09 24.93
CA ALA A 189 -22.49 28.69 24.50
C ALA A 189 -23.84 28.00 24.71
N ASP A 190 -24.54 28.32 25.81
CA ASP A 190 -25.89 27.80 26.07
C ASP A 190 -26.90 28.27 25.01
N ILE A 191 -26.78 29.51 24.54
CA ILE A 191 -27.65 30.08 23.49
C ILE A 191 -27.40 29.43 22.13
N GLU A 192 -26.14 29.14 21.79
CA GLU A 192 -25.79 28.43 20.56
C GLU A 192 -26.30 26.98 20.57
N ASP A 193 -26.09 26.25 21.67
CA ASP A 193 -26.61 24.89 21.85
C ASP A 193 -28.16 24.84 21.80
N GLU A 194 -28.84 25.87 22.30
CA GLU A 194 -30.30 26.00 22.19
C GLU A 194 -30.76 26.25 20.76
N LYS A 195 -30.06 27.12 20.01
CA LYS A 195 -30.32 27.38 18.59
C LYS A 195 -30.12 26.12 17.75
N GLU A 196 -29.03 25.38 17.98
CA GLU A 196 -28.74 24.11 17.30
C GLU A 196 -29.85 23.06 17.53
N ARG A 197 -30.33 22.95 18.78
CA ARG A 197 -31.45 22.05 19.12
C ARG A 197 -32.75 22.50 18.48
N ALA A 198 -33.04 23.81 18.42
CA ALA A 198 -34.22 24.34 17.78
C ALA A 198 -34.27 24.01 16.28
N ILE A 199 -33.13 24.12 15.58
CA ILE A 199 -32.98 23.75 14.16
C ILE A 199 -33.29 22.27 13.93
N SER A 200 -32.73 21.38 14.75
CA SER A 200 -32.98 19.93 14.64
C SER A 200 -34.46 19.55 14.88
N LYS A 201 -35.14 20.26 15.81
CA LYS A 201 -36.57 20.08 16.10
C LYS A 201 -37.44 20.61 14.95
N ALA A 202 -37.08 21.75 14.36
CA ALA A 202 -37.78 22.31 13.20
C ALA A 202 -37.71 21.35 11.99
N ALA A 203 -36.53 20.77 11.73
CA ALA A 203 -36.37 19.76 10.69
C ALA A 203 -37.29 18.54 10.86
N LEU A 204 -37.43 18.04 12.09
CA LEU A 204 -38.32 16.91 12.38
C LEU A 204 -39.78 17.28 12.08
N THR A 205 -40.23 18.46 12.52
CA THR A 205 -41.60 18.94 12.26
C THR A 205 -41.85 19.14 10.75
N ILE A 206 -40.86 19.60 9.98
CA ILE A 206 -40.94 19.73 8.52
C ILE A 206 -41.10 18.35 7.86
N THR A 207 -40.37 17.34 8.32
CA THR A 207 -40.48 15.98 7.78
C THR A 207 -41.82 15.34 8.12
N GLU A 208 -42.36 15.55 9.32
CA GLU A 208 -43.73 15.13 9.67
C GLU A 208 -44.78 15.81 8.78
N LEU A 209 -44.64 17.12 8.52
CA LEU A 209 -45.52 17.87 7.62
C LEU A 209 -45.43 17.33 6.18
N THR A 210 -44.22 17.07 5.69
CA THR A 210 -43.99 16.54 4.35
C THR A 210 -44.56 15.13 4.20
N ALA A 211 -44.41 14.27 5.22
CA ALA A 211 -44.98 12.92 5.23
C ALA A 211 -46.52 12.93 5.23
N LEU A 212 -47.16 13.93 5.85
CA LEU A 212 -48.62 14.09 5.80
C LEU A 212 -49.11 14.59 4.43
N LEU A 213 -48.29 15.33 3.69
CA LEU A 213 -48.60 15.83 2.36
C LEU A 213 -48.41 14.76 1.27
N ASP A 214 -47.58 13.75 1.52
CA ASP A 214 -47.23 12.70 0.57
C ASP A 214 -48.36 11.64 0.48
N PRO A 215 -48.98 11.41 -0.69
CA PRO A 215 -50.07 10.44 -0.84
C PRO A 215 -49.62 8.98 -0.62
N ALA A 216 -48.33 8.67 -0.79
CA ALA A 216 -47.79 7.31 -0.72
C ALA A 216 -47.62 6.75 0.71
N ASN A 217 -47.58 7.61 1.74
CA ASN A 217 -47.46 7.18 3.14
C ASN A 217 -48.83 6.99 3.82
N GLN A 218 -49.92 7.08 3.07
CA GLN A 218 -51.26 6.85 3.57
C GLN A 218 -51.51 5.34 3.54
N GLU A 219 -51.75 4.74 4.71
CA GLU A 219 -52.03 3.30 4.88
C GLU A 219 -52.95 2.77 3.76
N GLU A 220 -52.65 1.57 3.25
CA GLU A 220 -53.19 0.86 2.07
C GLU A 220 -54.74 0.67 1.99
N ASN A 221 -55.55 1.43 2.74
CA ASN A 221 -56.98 1.18 2.94
C ASN A 221 -57.95 2.20 2.31
N SER A 222 -57.52 3.12 1.43
CA SER A 222 -58.47 3.98 0.72
C SER A 222 -57.97 4.47 -0.64
N GLU A 223 -58.35 3.74 -1.70
CA GLU A 223 -58.22 4.20 -3.10
C GLU A 223 -58.96 5.55 -3.38
N ASP A 224 -59.80 6.02 -2.44
CA ASP A 224 -60.57 7.27 -2.50
C ASP A 224 -60.07 8.39 -1.55
N SER A 225 -58.83 8.36 -1.07
CA SER A 225 -58.30 9.40 -0.17
C SER A 225 -58.09 10.74 -0.89
N VAL A 226 -58.78 11.80 -0.47
CA VAL A 226 -58.59 13.17 -1.00
C VAL A 226 -57.20 13.68 -0.61
N PRO A 227 -56.36 14.12 -1.58
CA PRO A 227 -55.03 14.67 -1.27
C PRO A 227 -55.17 16.01 -0.53
N LEU A 228 -54.42 16.17 0.56
CA LEU A 228 -54.44 17.39 1.39
C LEU A 228 -54.05 18.65 0.62
N THR A 229 -53.26 18.51 -0.45
CA THR A 229 -52.87 19.61 -1.35
C THR A 229 -54.05 20.25 -2.07
N SER A 230 -55.18 19.55 -2.21
CA SER A 230 -56.41 20.08 -2.81
C SER A 230 -57.21 21.00 -1.87
N VAL A 231 -56.91 20.97 -0.56
CA VAL A 231 -57.56 21.82 0.43
C VAL A 231 -56.95 23.21 0.39
N LYS A 232 -57.74 24.23 0.02
CA LYS A 232 -57.27 25.62 -0.10
C LYS A 232 -56.52 26.15 1.12
N ALA A 233 -56.97 25.81 2.33
CA ALA A 233 -56.32 26.24 3.58
C ALA A 233 -54.92 25.64 3.77
N VAL A 234 -54.68 24.42 3.27
CA VAL A 234 -53.37 23.76 3.28
C VAL A 234 -52.50 24.34 2.16
N ALA A 235 -53.05 24.50 0.96
CA ALA A 235 -52.37 25.06 -0.21
C ALA A 235 -51.75 26.45 0.02
N VAL A 236 -52.42 27.30 0.80
CA VAL A 236 -51.91 28.64 1.16
C VAL A 236 -50.65 28.58 2.03
N GLN A 237 -50.49 27.52 2.83
CA GLN A 237 -49.37 27.37 3.78
C GLN A 237 -48.17 26.62 3.17
N LEU A 238 -48.32 25.96 2.02
CA LEU A 238 -47.23 25.23 1.36
C LEU A 238 -45.99 26.11 1.06
N PRO A 239 -46.12 27.33 0.49
CA PRO A 239 -44.96 28.18 0.22
C PRO A 239 -44.19 28.56 1.50
N TYR A 240 -44.88 28.68 2.64
CA TYR A 240 -44.23 28.94 3.92
C TYR A 240 -43.43 27.72 4.41
N ILE A 241 -43.97 26.51 4.26
CA ILE A 241 -43.26 25.27 4.60
C ILE A 241 -42.04 25.06 3.71
N ASP A 242 -42.16 25.35 2.41
CA ASP A 242 -41.03 25.27 1.47
C ASP A 242 -39.94 26.31 1.80
N ALA A 243 -40.33 27.54 2.15
CA ALA A 243 -39.41 28.56 2.62
C ALA A 243 -38.72 28.16 3.94
N ALA A 244 -39.47 27.58 4.88
CA ALA A 244 -38.95 27.06 6.14
C ALA A 244 -37.96 25.91 5.91
N ARG A 245 -38.29 24.96 5.03
CA ARG A 245 -37.39 23.86 4.63
C ARG A 245 -36.10 24.39 4.02
N THR A 246 -36.20 25.36 3.12
CA THR A 246 -35.04 26.00 2.49
C THR A 246 -34.15 26.64 3.55
N ARG A 247 -34.74 27.45 4.45
CA ARG A 247 -34.00 28.12 5.53
C ARG A 247 -33.29 27.13 6.47
N VAL A 248 -33.99 26.10 6.95
CA VAL A 248 -33.41 25.07 7.83
C VAL A 248 -32.29 24.30 7.11
N THR A 249 -32.43 24.07 5.79
CA THR A 249 -31.38 23.42 5.00
C THR A 249 -30.14 24.32 4.87
N THR A 250 -30.30 25.61 4.58
CA THR A 250 -29.18 26.58 4.51
C THR A 250 -28.47 26.71 5.86
N ASP A 251 -29.22 26.84 6.95
CA ASP A 251 -28.63 26.95 8.29
C ASP A 251 -27.90 25.66 8.68
N MET A 252 -28.46 24.49 8.36
CA MET A 252 -27.80 23.19 8.54
C MET A 252 -26.49 23.10 7.75
N GLU A 253 -26.47 23.48 6.47
CA GLU A 253 -25.25 23.49 5.64
C GLU A 253 -24.18 24.40 6.24
N ALA A 254 -24.56 25.61 6.69
CA ALA A 254 -23.66 26.54 7.37
C ALA A 254 -23.10 25.96 8.68
N MET A 255 -23.93 25.26 9.47
CA MET A 255 -23.50 24.56 10.68
C MET A 255 -22.51 23.43 10.37
N VAL A 256 -22.75 22.63 9.33
CA VAL A 256 -21.83 21.57 8.91
C VAL A 256 -20.47 22.16 8.51
N ILE A 257 -20.46 23.19 7.67
CA ILE A 257 -19.23 23.83 7.19
C ILE A 257 -18.45 24.43 8.36
N THR A 258 -19.14 25.14 9.26
CA THR A 258 -18.52 25.74 10.46
C THR A 258 -18.00 24.66 11.41
N GLY A 259 -18.76 23.58 11.60
CA GLY A 259 -18.38 22.43 12.42
C GLY A 259 -17.13 21.71 11.88
N LEU A 260 -17.02 21.54 10.56
CA LEU A 260 -15.82 21.00 9.92
C LEU A 260 -14.65 21.98 9.95
N ALA A 261 -14.89 23.28 9.81
CA ALA A 261 -13.83 24.29 9.85
C ALA A 261 -13.21 24.46 11.25
N THR A 262 -14.04 24.38 12.29
CA THR A 262 -13.63 24.53 13.70
C THR A 262 -13.32 23.20 14.39
N LEU A 263 -13.56 22.06 13.71
CA LEU A 263 -13.48 20.71 14.26
C LEU A 263 -14.40 20.51 15.49
N ASN A 264 -15.48 21.28 15.59
CA ASN A 264 -16.43 21.19 16.69
C ASN A 264 -17.39 19.99 16.51
N GLN A 265 -17.19 18.95 17.32
CA GLN A 265 -17.97 17.70 17.27
C GLN A 265 -19.44 17.89 17.70
N SER A 266 -19.76 18.86 18.57
CA SER A 266 -21.16 19.10 18.99
C SER A 266 -21.98 19.70 17.85
N LEU A 267 -21.44 20.74 17.23
CA LEU A 267 -22.05 21.44 16.08
C LEU A 267 -22.20 20.50 14.88
N LEU A 268 -21.19 19.67 14.60
CA LEU A 268 -21.27 18.58 13.61
C LEU A 268 -22.35 17.57 13.94
N ALA A 269 -22.48 17.17 15.19
CA ALA A 269 -23.52 16.24 15.61
C ALA A 269 -24.93 16.82 15.45
N SER A 270 -25.15 18.09 15.84
CA SER A 270 -26.43 18.77 15.71
C SER A 270 -26.83 18.97 14.24
N SER A 271 -25.87 19.33 13.38
CA SER A 271 -26.11 19.51 11.95
C SER A 271 -26.37 18.18 11.22
N LEU A 272 -25.63 17.12 11.52
CA LEU A 272 -25.90 15.77 10.99
C LEU A 272 -27.24 15.20 11.48
N GLN A 273 -27.64 15.50 12.72
CA GLN A 273 -28.96 15.14 13.22
C GLN A 273 -30.07 15.87 12.45
N THR A 274 -29.87 17.15 12.14
CA THR A 274 -30.79 17.93 11.31
C THR A 274 -30.88 17.35 9.89
N ALA A 275 -29.75 16.95 9.30
CA ALA A 275 -29.70 16.29 8.00
C ALA A 275 -30.42 14.94 7.98
N HIS A 276 -30.25 14.14 9.04
CA HIS A 276 -30.98 12.87 9.22
C HIS A 276 -32.48 13.11 9.31
N ASN A 277 -32.91 14.09 10.13
CA ASN A 277 -34.31 14.44 10.28
C ASN A 277 -34.94 14.88 8.95
N LEU A 278 -34.20 15.60 8.09
CA LEU A 278 -34.64 15.98 6.74
C LEU A 278 -34.52 14.86 5.67
N ARG A 279 -34.02 13.67 6.04
CA ARG A 279 -33.72 12.55 5.12
C ARG A 279 -32.69 12.89 4.04
N LEU A 280 -31.76 13.80 4.34
CA LEU A 280 -30.71 14.25 3.42
C LEU A 280 -29.30 13.72 3.80
N LEU A 281 -29.18 13.00 4.92
CA LEU A 281 -27.90 12.58 5.49
C LEU A 281 -26.99 11.84 4.48
N PRO A 282 -27.43 10.80 3.74
CA PRO A 282 -26.52 10.06 2.86
C PRO A 282 -25.93 10.92 1.73
N ASN A 283 -26.78 11.74 1.09
CA ASN A 283 -26.35 12.65 0.02
C ASN A 283 -25.43 13.76 0.56
N LEU A 284 -25.73 14.28 1.75
CA LEU A 284 -24.91 15.30 2.40
C LEU A 284 -23.51 14.77 2.73
N VAL A 285 -23.40 13.56 3.30
CA VAL A 285 -22.10 12.95 3.58
C VAL A 285 -21.33 12.66 2.29
N GLN A 286 -21.99 12.16 1.25
CA GLN A 286 -21.37 11.92 -0.06
C GLN A 286 -20.80 13.22 -0.66
N ASN A 287 -21.58 14.29 -0.67
CA ASN A 287 -21.15 15.59 -1.18
C ASN A 287 -19.97 16.16 -0.38
N LEU A 288 -20.03 16.11 0.96
CA LEU A 288 -18.92 16.60 1.80
C LEU A 288 -17.62 15.83 1.59
N VAL A 289 -17.69 14.50 1.45
CA VAL A 289 -16.50 13.68 1.18
C VAL A 289 -15.96 13.97 -0.22
N SER A 290 -16.84 14.17 -1.21
CA SER A 290 -16.45 14.58 -2.56
C SER A 290 -15.77 15.95 -2.54
N ASP A 291 -16.38 16.95 -1.89
CA ASP A 291 -15.86 18.32 -1.80
C ASP A 291 -14.49 18.37 -1.12
N LEU A 292 -14.29 17.61 -0.03
CA LEU A 292 -13.00 17.50 0.64
C LEU A 292 -11.97 16.78 -0.22
N SER A 293 -12.37 15.77 -0.99
CA SER A 293 -11.49 15.05 -1.93
C SER A 293 -11.07 15.95 -3.12
N ASP A 294 -12.02 16.68 -3.70
CA ASP A 294 -11.80 17.63 -4.79
C ASP A 294 -10.94 18.82 -4.34
N ALA A 295 -11.15 19.30 -3.10
CA ALA A 295 -10.32 20.32 -2.50
C ALA A 295 -8.86 19.87 -2.41
N VAL A 296 -8.61 18.65 -1.90
CA VAL A 296 -7.26 18.08 -1.82
C VAL A 296 -6.66 17.88 -3.21
N GLU A 297 -7.41 17.38 -4.19
CA GLU A 297 -6.93 17.28 -5.56
C GLU A 297 -6.50 18.65 -6.12
N GLY A 298 -7.30 19.69 -5.87
CA GLY A 298 -6.98 21.06 -6.25
C GLY A 298 -5.69 21.55 -5.58
N ARG A 299 -5.49 21.26 -4.28
CA ARG A 299 -4.26 21.64 -3.54
C ARG A 299 -3.04 20.92 -4.08
N ILE A 300 -3.11 19.61 -4.30
CA ILE A 300 -2.02 18.80 -4.87
C ILE A 300 -1.66 19.36 -6.25
N ARG A 301 -2.63 19.54 -7.14
CA ARG A 301 -2.39 20.08 -8.48
C ARG A 301 -1.72 21.44 -8.44
N SER A 302 -2.16 22.31 -7.53
CA SER A 302 -1.61 23.66 -7.40
C SER A 302 -0.18 23.68 -6.84
N ALA A 303 0.20 22.72 -6.00
CA ALA A 303 1.54 22.61 -5.45
C ALA A 303 2.59 22.20 -6.50
N PHE A 304 2.19 21.44 -7.52
CA PHE A 304 3.05 21.04 -8.64
C PHE A 304 2.98 22.00 -9.85
N ASP A 305 2.22 23.09 -9.77
CA ASP A 305 2.05 24.04 -10.88
C ASP A 305 3.20 25.07 -10.97
N LEU A 306 4.09 24.84 -11.95
CA LEU A 306 5.22 25.73 -12.26
C LEU A 306 4.80 27.16 -12.63
N THR A 307 3.61 27.35 -13.21
CA THR A 307 3.13 28.68 -13.57
C THR A 307 2.75 29.50 -12.34
N ARG A 308 2.18 28.85 -11.31
CA ARG A 308 1.92 29.47 -10.02
C ARG A 308 3.22 29.85 -9.32
N LEU A 309 4.18 28.92 -9.25
CA LEU A 309 5.49 29.16 -8.66
C LEU A 309 6.21 30.34 -9.33
N SER A 310 6.15 30.42 -10.67
CA SER A 310 6.74 31.53 -11.42
C SER A 310 6.16 32.90 -11.02
N LYS A 311 4.84 32.99 -10.82
CA LYS A 311 4.15 34.23 -10.43
C LYS A 311 4.48 34.64 -9.00
N GLU A 312 4.59 33.67 -8.09
CA GLU A 312 4.94 33.95 -6.69
C GLU A 312 6.35 34.53 -6.57
N ILE A 313 7.31 33.97 -7.31
CA ILE A 313 8.70 34.45 -7.33
C ILE A 313 8.78 35.86 -7.94
N LEU A 314 8.10 36.08 -9.08
CA LEU A 314 8.04 37.40 -9.73
C LEU A 314 7.40 38.48 -8.83
N SER A 315 6.46 38.10 -7.95
CA SER A 315 5.80 39.04 -7.03
C SER A 315 6.67 39.41 -5.81
N LYS A 316 7.58 38.54 -5.38
CA LYS A 316 8.51 38.79 -4.26
C LYS A 316 9.69 39.70 -4.67
N ASP A 317 10.14 39.63 -5.93
CA ASP A 317 11.24 40.44 -6.47
C ASP A 317 10.87 41.92 -6.74
N THR A 318 9.60 42.31 -6.63
CA THR A 318 9.17 43.71 -6.83
C THR A 318 9.61 44.69 -5.73
N SER A 319 10.37 44.23 -4.73
CA SER A 319 10.80 45.07 -3.59
C SER A 319 12.27 45.51 -3.58
N SER A 320 13.11 45.15 -4.57
CA SER A 320 14.54 45.53 -4.51
C SER A 320 15.34 45.68 -5.82
N ALA A 321 14.86 46.42 -6.83
CA ALA A 321 15.73 47.10 -7.82
C ALA A 321 14.95 48.07 -8.75
N PRO A 322 15.55 49.20 -9.21
CA PRO A 322 14.89 50.13 -10.11
C PRO A 322 14.89 49.61 -11.56
N GLN A 323 13.73 49.80 -12.18
CA GLN A 323 13.39 49.73 -13.61
C GLN A 323 14.60 49.69 -14.58
N SER A 324 14.83 48.53 -15.20
CA SER A 324 15.55 48.45 -16.49
C SER A 324 14.64 47.84 -17.54
N LEU A 325 14.43 48.63 -18.59
CA LEU A 325 13.57 48.39 -19.75
C LEU A 325 14.12 47.25 -20.61
N LEU A 326 13.76 46.00 -20.34
CA LEU A 326 13.95 44.90 -21.28
C LEU A 326 12.68 44.03 -21.37
N TYR A 327 12.01 44.15 -22.52
CA TYR A 327 11.20 43.14 -23.18
C TYR A 327 10.41 42.17 -22.26
N LYS A 328 9.16 42.51 -21.97
CA LYS A 328 8.12 41.54 -21.56
C LYS A 328 7.95 40.49 -22.67
N SER A 329 8.71 39.41 -22.66
CA SER A 329 8.43 38.27 -23.52
C SER A 329 8.36 36.98 -22.72
N ARG A 330 7.15 36.41 -22.71
CA ARG A 330 6.75 35.06 -22.24
C ARG A 330 7.07 34.77 -20.78
N VAL A 331 6.01 34.53 -19.99
CA VAL A 331 6.11 33.86 -18.69
C VAL A 331 6.94 32.59 -18.92
N ARG A 332 8.18 32.61 -18.44
CA ARG A 332 9.11 31.51 -18.65
C ARG A 332 8.73 30.42 -17.66
N THR A 333 8.26 29.30 -18.18
CA THR A 333 7.73 28.18 -17.37
C THR A 333 8.80 27.26 -16.84
N GLU A 334 10.07 27.49 -17.19
CA GLU A 334 11.22 26.70 -16.75
C GLU A 334 12.31 27.60 -16.13
N PRO A 335 12.91 27.18 -15.00
CA PRO A 335 13.97 27.92 -14.35
C PRO A 335 15.29 27.87 -15.14
N THR A 336 16.05 28.96 -15.08
CA THR A 336 17.45 29.02 -15.54
C THR A 336 18.40 28.65 -14.42
N SER A 337 19.66 28.35 -14.73
CA SER A 337 20.71 28.05 -13.73
C SER A 337 20.83 29.10 -12.61
N VAL A 338 20.57 30.38 -12.91
CA VAL A 338 20.61 31.49 -11.94
C VAL A 338 19.37 31.54 -11.06
N THR A 339 18.19 31.20 -11.60
CA THR A 339 16.90 31.28 -10.87
C THR A 339 16.52 29.94 -10.21
N ALA A 340 17.19 28.84 -10.56
CA ALA A 340 16.92 27.50 -10.03
C ALA A 340 16.90 27.41 -8.48
N PRO A 341 17.78 28.09 -7.71
CA PRO A 341 17.72 28.04 -6.25
C PRO A 341 16.44 28.67 -5.68
N GLN A 342 16.00 29.80 -6.25
CA GLN A 342 14.77 30.49 -5.84
C GLN A 342 13.53 29.65 -6.15
N TRP A 343 13.49 29.05 -7.35
CA TRP A 343 12.42 28.13 -7.74
C TRP A 343 12.37 26.87 -6.87
N THR A 344 13.54 26.35 -6.49
CA THR A 344 13.65 25.20 -5.57
C THR A 344 13.08 25.56 -4.20
N ALA A 345 13.44 26.72 -3.65
CA ALA A 345 12.92 27.18 -2.36
C ALA A 345 11.39 27.38 -2.39
N ALA A 346 10.86 28.00 -3.45
CA ALA A 346 9.43 28.19 -3.63
C ALA A 346 8.67 26.85 -3.74
N LEU A 347 9.20 25.90 -4.52
CA LEU A 347 8.63 24.56 -4.64
C LEU A 347 8.55 23.86 -3.27
N TRP A 348 9.62 23.87 -2.49
CA TRP A 348 9.62 23.23 -1.18
C TRP A 348 8.66 23.91 -0.19
N SER A 349 8.59 25.24 -0.19
CA SER A 349 7.61 25.97 0.62
C SER A 349 6.17 25.61 0.22
N SER A 350 5.90 25.43 -1.07
CA SER A 350 4.60 24.99 -1.55
C SER A 350 4.27 23.56 -1.14
N LEU A 351 5.27 22.66 -1.12
CA LEU A 351 5.09 21.27 -0.68
C LEU A 351 4.88 21.18 0.84
N GLU A 352 5.56 22.02 1.62
CA GLU A 352 5.34 22.15 3.07
C GLU A 352 3.90 22.62 3.34
N SER A 353 3.42 23.65 2.65
CA SER A 353 2.02 24.10 2.74
C SER A 353 1.02 23.04 2.30
N LEU A 354 1.34 22.27 1.26
CA LEU A 354 0.49 21.18 0.79
C LEU A 354 0.27 20.13 1.89
N ILE A 355 1.31 19.79 2.63
CA ILE A 355 1.23 18.78 3.69
C ILE A 355 0.32 19.25 4.83
N GLU A 356 0.41 20.52 5.22
CA GLU A 356 -0.49 21.10 6.21
C GLU A 356 -1.95 21.06 5.74
N GLU A 357 -2.21 21.49 4.50
CA GLU A 357 -3.55 21.51 3.92
C GLU A 357 -4.15 20.09 3.73
N MET A 358 -3.33 19.12 3.31
CA MET A 358 -3.72 17.71 3.21
C MET A 358 -4.06 17.12 4.59
N ALA A 359 -3.27 17.44 5.62
CA ALA A 359 -3.52 16.98 6.97
C ALA A 359 -4.85 17.54 7.50
N ASP A 360 -5.11 18.83 7.27
CA ASP A 360 -6.35 19.48 7.72
C ASP A 360 -7.59 18.86 7.05
N CYS A 361 -7.52 18.52 5.75
CA CYS A 361 -8.61 17.84 5.07
C CYS A 361 -8.80 16.40 5.60
N CYS A 362 -7.71 15.68 5.85
CA CYS A 362 -7.76 14.34 6.44
C CYS A 362 -8.43 14.36 7.82
N ILE A 363 -8.01 15.27 8.70
CA ILE A 363 -8.58 15.43 10.05
C ILE A 363 -10.08 15.72 9.98
N LYS A 364 -10.53 16.55 9.03
CA LYS A 364 -11.96 16.84 8.80
C LYS A 364 -12.75 15.58 8.43
N VAL A 365 -12.23 14.75 7.52
CA VAL A 365 -12.88 13.48 7.13
C VAL A 365 -12.98 12.51 8.30
N TYR A 366 -11.92 12.38 9.10
CA TYR A 366 -11.94 11.50 10.28
C TYR A 366 -12.84 12.04 11.38
N THR A 367 -12.90 13.35 11.58
CA THR A 367 -13.83 13.98 12.52
C THR A 367 -15.28 13.71 12.10
N LEU A 368 -15.58 13.86 10.80
CA LEU A 368 -16.89 13.53 10.23
C LEU A 368 -17.23 12.04 10.48
N GLU A 369 -16.33 11.12 10.14
CA GLU A 369 -16.55 9.68 10.33
C GLU A 369 -16.72 9.30 11.80
N LYS A 370 -15.97 9.93 12.71
CA LYS A 370 -16.07 9.74 14.17
C LYS A 370 -17.44 10.17 14.70
N VAL A 371 -17.93 11.35 14.30
CA VAL A 371 -19.26 11.82 14.70
C VAL A 371 -20.36 10.93 14.13
N LEU A 372 -20.23 10.49 12.88
CA LEU A 372 -21.17 9.55 12.24
C LEU A 372 -21.23 8.19 12.95
N LYS A 373 -20.11 7.70 13.50
CA LYS A 373 -20.06 6.46 14.31
C LYS A 373 -20.67 6.63 15.70
N LEU A 374 -20.49 7.80 16.31
CA LEU A 374 -20.95 8.09 17.68
C LEU A 374 -22.45 8.39 17.73
N LYS A 375 -23.02 9.00 16.68
CA LYS A 375 -24.44 9.39 16.65
C LYS A 375 -25.33 8.25 16.19
N ARG A 376 -26.43 8.07 16.92
CA ARG A 376 -27.49 7.09 16.64
C ARG A 376 -28.82 7.80 16.61
N ASP A 377 -29.71 7.33 15.75
CA ASP A 377 -31.09 7.78 15.77
C ASP A 377 -31.73 7.40 17.12
N PRO A 378 -32.28 8.35 17.89
CA PRO A 378 -32.94 8.06 19.16
C PRO A 378 -34.08 7.04 19.05
N VAL A 379 -34.77 6.97 17.89
CA VAL A 379 -35.93 6.09 17.70
C VAL A 379 -35.50 4.72 17.15
N THR A 380 -34.78 4.68 16.03
CA THR A 380 -34.40 3.40 15.39
C THR A 380 -33.12 2.80 15.94
N GLN A 381 -32.33 3.54 16.73
CA GLN A 381 -31.00 3.16 17.23
C GLN A 381 -29.95 2.86 16.13
N VAL A 382 -30.29 3.12 14.87
CA VAL A 382 -29.37 2.96 13.73
C VAL A 382 -28.28 4.02 13.81
N VAL A 383 -27.04 3.60 13.58
CA VAL A 383 -25.87 4.50 13.55
C VAL A 383 -25.93 5.34 12.27
N PHE A 384 -25.62 6.62 12.36
CA PHE A 384 -25.66 7.53 11.21
C PHE A 384 -24.72 7.11 10.08
N LEU A 385 -23.59 6.48 10.42
CA LEU A 385 -22.71 5.87 9.43
C LEU A 385 -23.42 4.79 8.60
N ASP A 386 -24.21 3.91 9.21
CA ASP A 386 -24.90 2.82 8.48
C ASP A 386 -25.93 3.38 7.50
N GLU A 387 -26.60 4.47 7.89
CA GLU A 387 -27.52 5.19 7.00
C GLU A 387 -26.78 5.83 5.81
N ALA A 388 -25.63 6.45 6.06
CA ALA A 388 -24.81 7.03 5.01
C ALA A 388 -24.24 5.97 4.06
N MET A 389 -23.87 4.79 4.58
CA MET A 389 -23.38 3.64 3.80
C MET A 389 -24.44 3.01 2.86
N LYS A 390 -25.72 3.41 2.95
CA LYS A 390 -26.73 3.01 1.96
C LYS A 390 -26.47 3.64 0.58
N VAL A 391 -25.83 4.80 0.54
CA VAL A 391 -25.46 5.52 -0.69
C VAL A 391 -23.95 5.47 -0.93
N LEU A 392 -23.15 5.46 0.13
CA LEU A 392 -21.69 5.36 0.04
C LEU A 392 -21.26 3.89 -0.16
N GLU A 393 -20.51 3.62 -1.24
CA GLU A 393 -19.95 2.28 -1.49
C GLU A 393 -18.86 1.88 -0.49
N ASN A 394 -18.15 2.86 0.07
CA ASN A 394 -17.02 2.68 0.97
C ASN A 394 -17.06 3.70 2.11
N LYS A 395 -16.29 3.45 3.17
CA LYS A 395 -16.15 4.41 4.29
C LYS A 395 -15.64 5.77 3.79
N PRO A 396 -16.09 6.89 4.40
CA PRO A 396 -15.59 8.23 4.08
C PRO A 396 -14.06 8.34 4.02
N SER A 397 -13.37 7.80 5.04
CA SER A 397 -11.90 7.74 5.07
C SER A 397 -11.30 6.98 3.89
N SER A 398 -11.88 5.84 3.50
CA SER A 398 -11.38 5.01 2.39
C SER A 398 -11.53 5.70 1.04
N ILE A 399 -12.67 6.38 0.81
CA ILE A 399 -12.90 7.18 -0.40
C ILE A 399 -11.87 8.30 -0.48
N PHE A 400 -11.69 9.04 0.61
CA PHE A 400 -10.73 10.14 0.68
C PHE A 400 -9.29 9.68 0.46
N TRP A 401 -8.83 8.62 1.13
CA TRP A 401 -7.47 8.09 0.95
C TRP A 401 -7.23 7.62 -0.49
N THR A 402 -8.22 6.99 -1.11
CA THR A 402 -8.14 6.55 -2.50
C THR A 402 -8.00 7.74 -3.44
N ALA A 403 -8.84 8.77 -3.27
CA ALA A 403 -8.77 10.00 -4.07
C ALA A 403 -7.44 10.74 -3.87
N LEU A 404 -6.98 10.87 -2.62
CA LEU A 404 -5.72 11.51 -2.25
C LEU A 404 -4.52 10.80 -2.90
N GLY A 405 -4.44 9.47 -2.80
CA GLY A 405 -3.34 8.72 -3.40
C GLY A 405 -3.36 8.71 -4.93
N GLN A 406 -4.54 8.57 -5.55
CA GLN A 406 -4.67 8.63 -7.00
C GLN A 406 -4.29 10.01 -7.54
N SER A 407 -4.75 11.07 -6.89
CA SER A 407 -4.40 12.44 -7.26
C SER A 407 -2.90 12.70 -7.09
N LEU A 408 -2.33 12.29 -5.96
CA LEU A 408 -0.89 12.42 -5.69
C LEU A 408 -0.05 11.63 -6.69
N GLU A 409 -0.45 10.40 -7.05
CA GLU A 409 0.26 9.57 -8.05
C GLU A 409 0.18 10.17 -9.44
N LYS A 410 -1.00 10.66 -9.84
CA LYS A 410 -1.21 11.30 -11.13
C LYS A 410 -0.38 12.56 -11.25
N GLN A 411 -0.46 13.47 -10.28
CA GLN A 411 0.26 14.74 -10.30
C GLN A 411 1.78 14.53 -10.15
N SER A 412 2.24 13.58 -9.33
CA SER A 412 3.66 13.27 -9.19
C SER A 412 4.26 12.76 -10.51
N ARG A 413 3.54 11.85 -11.19
CA ARG A 413 3.96 11.28 -12.48
C ARG A 413 3.90 12.31 -13.61
N ASP A 414 2.84 13.12 -13.66
CA ASP A 414 2.69 14.16 -14.69
C ASP A 414 3.73 15.28 -14.49
N ALA A 415 4.00 15.68 -13.24
CA ALA A 415 5.07 16.63 -12.92
C ALA A 415 6.46 16.11 -13.31
N ALA A 416 6.75 14.83 -13.04
CA ALA A 416 8.00 14.19 -13.42
C ALA A 416 8.21 14.10 -14.94
N LYS A 417 7.13 13.94 -15.72
CA LYS A 417 7.19 13.88 -17.20
C LYS A 417 7.16 15.26 -17.86
N GLY A 418 6.42 16.19 -17.28
CA GLY A 418 6.18 17.52 -17.85
C GLY A 418 7.29 18.53 -17.57
N SER A 419 8.15 18.29 -16.57
CA SER A 419 9.24 19.21 -16.21
C SER A 419 10.50 18.49 -15.75
N SER A 420 11.59 18.71 -16.48
CA SER A 420 12.93 18.23 -16.12
C SER A 420 13.40 18.82 -14.78
N PHE A 421 13.07 20.08 -14.51
CA PHE A 421 13.38 20.73 -13.24
C PHE A 421 12.69 20.05 -12.05
N LEU A 422 11.38 19.79 -12.13
CA LEU A 422 10.67 19.10 -11.04
C LEU A 422 11.19 17.68 -10.84
N GLN A 423 11.39 16.94 -11.94
CA GLN A 423 11.96 15.60 -11.90
C GLN A 423 13.33 15.57 -11.21
N GLN A 424 14.23 16.48 -11.60
CA GLN A 424 15.58 16.55 -11.02
C GLN A 424 15.55 17.01 -9.56
N THR A 425 14.74 18.01 -9.23
CA THR A 425 14.67 18.60 -7.88
C THR A 425 14.08 17.60 -6.88
N LEU A 426 12.96 16.96 -7.24
CA LEU A 426 12.27 16.00 -6.37
C LEU A 426 13.01 14.66 -6.28
N SER A 427 13.68 14.20 -7.35
CA SER A 427 14.52 12.99 -7.26
C SER A 427 15.79 13.23 -6.45
N THR A 428 16.43 14.40 -6.55
CA THR A 428 17.60 14.72 -5.69
C THR A 428 17.17 14.93 -4.24
N GLY A 429 16.04 15.59 -4.03
CA GLY A 429 15.49 15.92 -2.72
C GLY A 429 14.50 14.90 -2.18
N TYR A 430 14.47 13.66 -2.71
CA TYR A 430 13.52 12.64 -2.26
C TYR A 430 13.59 12.40 -0.74
N PRO A 431 14.78 12.33 -0.09
CA PRO A 431 14.87 12.29 1.37
C PRO A 431 14.11 13.40 2.09
N ARG A 432 14.16 14.64 1.56
CA ARG A 432 13.41 15.78 2.12
C ARG A 432 11.91 15.61 1.90
N LEU A 433 11.49 15.17 0.71
CA LEU A 433 10.08 14.89 0.41
C LEU A 433 9.53 13.81 1.36
N LEU A 434 10.27 12.73 1.58
CA LEU A 434 9.86 11.66 2.48
C LEU A 434 9.72 12.16 3.93
N ARG A 435 10.60 13.05 4.40
CA ARG A 435 10.45 13.68 5.74
C ARG A 435 9.16 14.50 5.86
N LEU A 436 8.74 15.19 4.79
CA LEU A 436 7.49 15.93 4.78
C LEU A 436 6.27 14.98 4.91
N PHE A 437 6.32 13.82 4.25
CA PHE A 437 5.29 12.80 4.43
C PHE A 437 5.36 12.11 5.80
N GLN A 438 6.54 11.92 6.38
CA GLN A 438 6.65 11.46 7.77
C GLN A 438 6.02 12.47 8.75
N SER A 439 6.23 13.78 8.57
CA SER A 439 5.55 14.79 9.39
C SER A 439 4.03 14.80 9.18
N PHE A 440 3.58 14.58 7.93
CA PHE A 440 2.16 14.38 7.63
C PHE A 440 1.57 13.21 8.43
N PHE A 441 2.19 12.03 8.36
CA PHE A 441 1.73 10.84 9.09
C PHE A 441 1.77 11.05 10.62
N ALA A 442 2.81 11.71 11.13
CA ALA A 442 2.89 12.04 12.54
C ALA A 442 1.73 12.95 12.99
N LYS A 443 1.39 13.98 12.19
CA LYS A 443 0.29 14.92 12.50
C LYS A 443 -1.08 14.22 12.52
N ILE A 444 -1.35 13.33 11.56
CA ILE A 444 -2.64 12.63 11.50
C ILE A 444 -2.77 11.47 12.48
N SER A 445 -1.64 10.90 12.96
CA SER A 445 -1.66 9.73 13.87
C SER A 445 -2.39 9.96 15.20
N VAL A 446 -2.64 11.22 15.58
CA VAL A 446 -3.41 11.57 16.79
C VAL A 446 -4.90 11.29 16.61
N GLU A 447 -5.43 11.47 15.40
CA GLU A 447 -6.86 11.32 15.08
C GLU A 447 -7.16 10.03 14.30
N THR A 448 -6.13 9.28 13.89
CA THR A 448 -6.23 8.14 12.97
C THR A 448 -5.40 6.96 13.46
N ASP A 449 -5.81 5.74 13.13
CA ASP A 449 -5.05 4.52 13.39
C ASP A 449 -3.87 4.33 12.39
N THR A 450 -3.42 5.39 11.71
CA THR A 450 -2.33 5.27 10.73
C THR A 450 -1.00 5.06 11.44
N ILE A 451 -0.41 3.89 11.25
CA ILE A 451 0.89 3.52 11.81
C ILE A 451 1.95 3.59 10.71
N TYR A 452 3.02 4.35 10.97
CA TYR A 452 4.25 4.34 10.18
C TYR A 452 5.43 3.93 11.07
N THR A 453 5.74 2.63 11.09
CA THR A 453 6.87 2.09 11.86
C THR A 453 7.74 1.17 11.01
N GLN A 454 8.90 0.80 11.54
CA GLN A 454 9.81 -0.16 10.90
C GLN A 454 9.17 -1.54 10.65
N ALA A 455 8.21 -1.93 11.49
CA ALA A 455 7.63 -3.26 11.48
C ALA A 455 6.24 -3.33 10.83
N GLN A 456 5.48 -2.22 10.86
CA GLN A 456 4.12 -2.16 10.37
C GLN A 456 3.83 -0.82 9.68
N GLN A 457 3.21 -0.91 8.51
CA GLN A 457 2.68 0.21 7.75
C GLN A 457 1.17 0.02 7.59
N SER A 458 0.41 1.05 7.91
CA SER A 458 -1.03 1.07 7.61
C SER A 458 -1.27 1.06 6.09
N PRO A 459 -2.38 0.48 5.60
CA PRO A 459 -2.68 0.45 4.17
C PRO A 459 -2.76 1.85 3.55
N GLU A 460 -3.20 2.84 4.32
CA GLU A 460 -3.23 4.26 3.94
C GLU A 460 -1.82 4.81 3.70
N THR A 461 -0.88 4.53 4.62
CA THR A 461 0.52 4.92 4.44
C THR A 461 1.16 4.27 3.23
N VAL A 462 0.89 2.98 2.99
CA VAL A 462 1.39 2.26 1.82
C VAL A 462 0.86 2.90 0.53
N LEU A 463 -0.41 3.26 0.49
CA LEU A 463 -1.06 3.87 -0.67
C LEU A 463 -0.42 5.23 -1.02
N VAL A 464 -0.16 6.07 -0.02
CA VAL A 464 0.54 7.36 -0.22
C VAL A 464 1.99 7.16 -0.63
N LEU A 465 2.75 6.28 0.03
CA LEU A 465 4.17 6.05 -0.33
C LEU A 465 4.30 5.44 -1.73
N ARG A 466 3.37 4.55 -2.11
CA ARG A 466 3.30 4.00 -3.48
C ARG A 466 3.11 5.10 -4.53
N SER A 467 2.32 6.13 -4.23
CA SER A 467 2.13 7.28 -5.13
C SER A 467 3.43 8.08 -5.39
N LEU A 468 4.42 7.96 -4.50
CA LEU A 468 5.74 8.60 -4.59
C LEU A 468 6.84 7.67 -5.11
N SER A 469 6.53 6.39 -5.34
CA SER A 469 7.51 5.35 -5.73
C SER A 469 8.30 5.69 -7.01
N HIS A 470 7.73 6.50 -7.91
CA HIS A 470 8.45 6.95 -9.09
C HIS A 470 9.68 7.80 -8.74
N PHE A 471 9.55 8.76 -7.80
CA PHE A 471 10.67 9.59 -7.35
C PHE A 471 11.67 8.79 -6.52
N GLU A 472 11.19 7.83 -5.71
CA GLU A 472 12.07 6.90 -5.00
C GLU A 472 12.93 6.10 -5.98
N SER A 473 12.31 5.51 -7.02
CA SER A 473 13.04 4.74 -8.03
C SER A 473 14.08 5.61 -8.76
N LEU A 474 13.77 6.87 -9.05
CA LEU A 474 14.73 7.81 -9.66
C LEU A 474 15.87 8.15 -8.70
N TYR A 475 15.58 8.37 -7.41
CA TYR A 475 16.59 8.60 -6.38
C TYR A 475 17.52 7.40 -6.23
N LEU A 476 16.97 6.19 -6.10
CA LEU A 476 17.74 4.95 -5.95
C LEU A 476 18.60 4.65 -7.19
N SER A 477 18.05 4.87 -8.39
CA SER A 477 18.81 4.76 -9.63
C SER A 477 19.99 5.74 -9.66
N ARG A 478 19.80 6.98 -9.22
CA ARG A 478 20.89 7.98 -9.15
C ARG A 478 21.94 7.63 -8.11
N SER A 479 21.53 7.15 -6.94
CA SER A 479 22.45 6.68 -5.89
C SER A 479 23.32 5.53 -6.41
N SER A 480 22.70 4.53 -7.06
CA SER A 480 23.43 3.43 -7.71
C SER A 480 24.34 3.92 -8.84
N ASN A 481 23.88 4.86 -9.68
CA ASN A 481 24.71 5.42 -10.75
C ASN A 481 25.94 6.15 -10.22
N LYS A 482 25.81 6.90 -9.12
CA LYS A 482 26.94 7.58 -8.48
C LYS A 482 27.97 6.58 -7.92
N LEU A 483 27.50 5.48 -7.32
CA LEU A 483 28.36 4.38 -6.89
C LEU A 483 29.05 3.71 -8.08
N ASN A 484 28.29 3.40 -9.14
CA ASN A 484 28.78 2.77 -10.35
C ASN A 484 29.78 3.66 -11.11
N GLU A 485 29.62 4.98 -11.04
CA GLU A 485 30.56 5.96 -11.59
C GLU A 485 31.86 5.98 -10.76
N ALA A 486 31.78 5.99 -9.43
CA ALA A 486 32.97 5.89 -8.57
C ALA A 486 33.73 4.58 -8.84
N ILE A 487 33.02 3.47 -9.04
CA ILE A 487 33.60 2.18 -9.44
C ILE A 487 34.14 2.26 -10.89
N GLY A 488 33.46 2.92 -11.81
CA GLY A 488 33.94 3.14 -13.18
C GLY A 488 35.25 3.91 -13.22
N GLN A 489 35.33 5.01 -12.48
CA GLN A 489 36.53 5.85 -12.37
C GLN A 489 37.69 5.09 -11.74
N ALA A 490 37.44 4.28 -10.70
CA ALA A 490 38.46 3.45 -10.06
C ALA A 490 39.13 2.46 -11.05
N PHE A 491 38.38 1.95 -12.03
CA PHE A 491 38.86 0.96 -13.00
C PHE A 491 39.26 1.55 -14.36
N ALA A 492 39.12 2.87 -14.55
CA ALA A 492 39.38 3.53 -15.83
C ALA A 492 40.83 3.37 -16.32
N GLY A 493 41.78 3.20 -15.38
CA GLY A 493 43.20 3.00 -15.67
C GLY A 493 43.57 1.59 -16.17
N GLY A 494 42.65 0.62 -16.08
CA GLY A 494 42.88 -0.78 -16.46
C GLY A 494 44.10 -1.40 -15.76
N ALA A 495 44.72 -2.40 -16.39
CA ALA A 495 45.89 -3.10 -15.81
C ALA A 495 47.16 -2.23 -15.73
N ARG A 496 47.20 -1.07 -16.40
CA ARG A 496 48.36 -0.15 -16.34
C ARG A 496 48.33 0.73 -15.10
N VAL A 497 47.14 1.11 -14.64
CA VAL A 497 46.93 1.83 -13.40
C VAL A 497 45.79 1.13 -12.66
N PRO A 498 46.08 0.01 -11.98
CA PRO A 498 45.11 -0.69 -11.15
C PRO A 498 44.57 0.20 -10.03
N PRO A 499 43.33 -0.04 -9.56
CA PRO A 499 42.82 0.66 -8.39
C PRO A 499 43.62 0.27 -7.15
N GLY A 500 43.92 1.24 -6.29
CA GLY A 500 44.66 1.06 -5.06
C GLY A 500 43.92 1.63 -3.84
N MET A 501 44.69 2.16 -2.90
CA MET A 501 44.19 2.62 -1.60
C MET A 501 43.18 3.77 -1.69
N SER A 502 43.44 4.77 -2.54
CA SER A 502 42.57 5.95 -2.71
C SER A 502 41.20 5.56 -3.24
N GLU A 503 41.16 4.66 -4.22
CA GLU A 503 39.94 4.21 -4.90
C GLU A 503 39.09 3.37 -3.95
N GLY A 504 39.71 2.42 -3.22
CA GLY A 504 39.00 1.59 -2.25
C GLY A 504 38.35 2.41 -1.13
N MET A 505 39.07 3.42 -0.62
CA MET A 505 38.52 4.37 0.34
C MET A 505 37.41 5.24 -0.23
N ASN A 506 37.53 5.67 -1.49
CA ASN A 506 36.52 6.49 -2.13
C ASN A 506 35.21 5.73 -2.36
N ILE A 507 35.30 4.47 -2.81
CA ILE A 507 34.13 3.59 -2.98
C ILE A 507 33.43 3.38 -1.64
N ALA A 508 34.16 2.99 -0.59
CA ALA A 508 33.58 2.81 0.74
C ALA A 508 32.96 4.09 1.30
N ARG A 509 33.64 5.24 1.13
CA ARG A 509 33.09 6.54 1.54
C ARG A 509 31.82 6.89 0.78
N THR A 510 31.76 6.60 -0.51
CA THR A 510 30.56 6.85 -1.33
C THR A 510 29.41 5.99 -0.84
N VAL A 511 29.63 4.69 -0.55
CA VAL A 511 28.60 3.82 0.05
C VAL A 511 28.11 4.37 1.39
N ALA A 512 29.02 4.75 2.29
CA ALA A 512 28.66 5.30 3.60
C ALA A 512 27.83 6.59 3.47
N ASN A 513 28.24 7.52 2.59
CA ASN A 513 27.52 8.78 2.36
C ASN A 513 26.10 8.56 1.81
N GLU A 514 25.92 7.60 0.89
CA GLU A 514 24.60 7.27 0.35
C GLU A 514 23.70 6.64 1.43
N LEU A 515 24.23 5.74 2.26
CA LEU A 515 23.50 5.17 3.40
C LEU A 515 23.15 6.22 4.46
N ASP A 516 24.07 7.12 4.79
CA ASP A 516 23.85 8.20 5.76
C ASP A 516 22.73 9.15 5.29
N SER A 517 22.66 9.43 3.99
CA SER A 517 21.61 10.28 3.42
C SER A 517 20.20 9.69 3.57
N ALA A 518 20.10 8.36 3.70
CA ALA A 518 18.86 7.62 3.91
C ALA A 518 18.64 7.16 5.35
N LYS A 519 19.60 7.34 6.26
CA LYS A 519 19.62 6.80 7.64
C LYS A 519 18.41 7.19 8.49
N PHE A 520 17.78 8.32 8.21
CA PHE A 520 16.60 8.80 8.92
C PHE A 520 15.35 7.93 8.66
N ASP A 521 15.29 7.22 7.53
CA ASP A 521 14.18 6.33 7.19
C ASP A 521 14.65 4.87 7.03
N PRO A 522 14.13 3.95 7.87
CA PRO A 522 14.57 2.55 7.91
C PRO A 522 14.29 1.74 6.62
N LEU A 523 13.25 2.10 5.87
CA LEU A 523 12.89 1.40 4.64
C LEU A 523 13.72 1.92 3.48
N LEU A 524 13.91 3.25 3.42
CA LEU A 524 14.76 3.89 2.44
C LEU A 524 16.21 3.42 2.60
N VAL A 525 16.79 3.44 3.81
CA VAL A 525 18.19 2.99 4.00
C VAL A 525 18.37 1.53 3.62
N ARG A 526 17.36 0.67 3.87
CA ARG A 526 17.38 -0.74 3.45
C ARG A 526 17.33 -0.87 1.92
N SER A 527 16.55 -0.03 1.24
CA SER A 527 16.51 0.00 -0.22
C SER A 527 17.85 0.48 -0.80
N VAL A 528 18.44 1.56 -0.26
CA VAL A 528 19.77 2.06 -0.64
C VAL A 528 20.83 0.99 -0.42
N ALA A 529 20.80 0.29 0.72
CA ALA A 529 21.73 -0.80 1.01
C ALA A 529 21.64 -1.95 0.00
N ARG A 530 20.44 -2.29 -0.49
CA ARG A 530 20.27 -3.29 -1.56
C ARG A 530 20.90 -2.85 -2.88
N TYR A 531 20.72 -1.58 -3.26
CA TYR A 531 21.36 -1.04 -4.47
C TYR A 531 22.88 -0.93 -4.31
N ALA A 532 23.36 -0.54 -3.12
CA ALA A 532 24.78 -0.50 -2.80
C ALA A 532 25.40 -1.91 -2.86
N ALA A 533 24.74 -2.94 -2.33
CA ALA A 533 25.17 -4.33 -2.45
C ALA A 533 25.33 -4.75 -3.92
N SER A 534 24.34 -4.43 -4.78
CA SER A 534 24.43 -4.72 -6.21
C SER A 534 25.60 -3.99 -6.90
N SER A 535 25.86 -2.73 -6.54
CA SER A 535 27.01 -1.98 -7.05
C SER A 535 28.34 -2.57 -6.56
N LEU A 536 28.41 -3.02 -5.30
CA LEU A 536 29.58 -3.69 -4.74
C LEU A 536 29.84 -5.05 -5.42
N ASP A 537 28.79 -5.80 -5.76
CA ASP A 537 28.95 -7.04 -6.52
C ASP A 537 29.50 -6.78 -7.93
N MET A 538 29.08 -5.70 -8.60
CA MET A 538 29.66 -5.27 -9.87
C MET A 538 31.13 -4.85 -9.71
N PHE A 539 31.47 -4.16 -8.63
CA PHE A 539 32.87 -3.85 -8.27
C PHE A 539 33.70 -5.14 -8.13
N LEU A 540 33.19 -6.15 -7.43
CA LEU A 540 33.86 -7.43 -7.26
C LEU A 540 34.02 -8.19 -8.58
N GLN A 541 33.03 -8.16 -9.47
CA GLN A 541 33.14 -8.76 -10.80
C GLN A 541 34.25 -8.11 -11.64
N ARG A 542 34.35 -6.77 -11.60
CA ARG A 542 35.42 -6.05 -12.29
C ARG A 542 36.80 -6.32 -11.68
N ALA A 543 36.88 -6.35 -10.35
CA ALA A 543 38.09 -6.73 -9.64
C ALA A 543 38.52 -8.14 -10.02
N ASP A 544 37.62 -9.12 -10.01
CA ASP A 544 37.92 -10.52 -10.36
C ASP A 544 38.45 -10.67 -11.79
N GLY A 545 37.89 -9.91 -12.74
CA GLY A 545 38.36 -9.89 -14.12
C GLY A 545 39.79 -9.35 -14.31
N MET A 546 40.32 -8.60 -13.34
CA MET A 546 41.70 -8.07 -13.38
C MET A 546 42.71 -8.92 -12.59
N ILE A 547 42.25 -9.85 -11.75
CA ILE A 547 43.14 -10.68 -10.94
C ILE A 547 43.95 -11.61 -11.86
N THR A 548 45.27 -11.50 -11.79
CA THR A 548 46.15 -12.39 -12.54
C THR A 548 46.39 -13.67 -11.74
N ARG A 549 46.10 -14.83 -12.35
CA ARG A 549 46.21 -16.17 -11.72
C ARG A 549 47.37 -17.02 -12.28
N GLU A 550 48.17 -16.44 -13.17
CA GLU A 550 49.32 -17.12 -13.78
C GLU A 550 50.47 -17.31 -12.78
N ARG A 551 51.40 -18.23 -13.09
CA ARG A 551 52.57 -18.51 -12.25
C ARG A 551 53.43 -17.26 -11.98
N THR A 552 53.44 -16.30 -12.89
CA THR A 552 54.14 -15.02 -12.75
C THR A 552 53.63 -14.19 -11.57
N ALA A 553 52.35 -14.30 -11.22
CA ALA A 553 51.74 -13.58 -10.09
C ALA A 553 52.23 -14.02 -8.71
N VAL A 554 52.86 -15.20 -8.61
CA VAL A 554 53.44 -15.74 -7.36
C VAL A 554 54.93 -16.04 -7.47
N SER A 555 55.56 -15.66 -8.58
CA SER A 555 56.98 -15.91 -8.82
C SER A 555 57.85 -15.02 -7.93
N LEU A 556 58.80 -15.62 -7.21
CA LEU A 556 59.77 -14.92 -6.35
C LEU A 556 61.18 -14.91 -6.97
N ILE A 557 61.23 -15.01 -8.31
CA ILE A 557 62.46 -15.03 -9.10
C ILE A 557 62.70 -13.63 -9.67
N GLY A 558 63.90 -13.11 -9.46
CA GLY A 558 64.33 -11.79 -9.93
C GLY A 558 64.59 -10.80 -8.79
N PRO A 559 65.16 -9.62 -9.12
CA PRO A 559 65.53 -8.61 -8.13
C PRO A 559 64.37 -7.70 -7.71
N VAL A 560 63.24 -7.72 -8.44
CA VAL A 560 62.07 -6.86 -8.20
C VAL A 560 60.78 -7.67 -8.33
N ALA A 561 59.68 -7.16 -7.73
CA ALA A 561 58.37 -7.76 -7.91
C ALA A 561 57.92 -7.74 -9.38
N THR A 562 57.24 -8.80 -9.80
CA THR A 562 56.71 -8.90 -11.16
C THR A 562 55.57 -7.90 -11.39
N PRO A 563 55.34 -7.44 -12.63
CA PRO A 563 54.20 -6.57 -12.92
C PRO A 563 52.86 -7.17 -12.49
N GLN A 564 52.69 -8.49 -12.60
CA GLN A 564 51.50 -9.22 -12.16
C GLN A 564 51.30 -9.15 -10.64
N GLN A 565 52.38 -9.22 -9.85
CA GLN A 565 52.34 -9.03 -8.40
C GLN A 565 51.96 -7.59 -8.03
N VAL A 566 52.47 -6.59 -8.75
CA VAL A 566 52.11 -5.19 -8.54
C VAL A 566 50.61 -4.96 -8.78
N VAL A 567 50.07 -5.51 -9.87
CA VAL A 567 48.63 -5.42 -10.19
C VAL A 567 47.79 -6.08 -9.09
N ASN A 568 48.12 -7.32 -8.71
CA ASN A 568 47.41 -8.03 -7.65
C ASN A 568 47.54 -7.34 -6.29
N GLY A 569 48.71 -6.76 -5.96
CA GLY A 569 48.95 -6.02 -4.72
C GLY A 569 48.12 -4.76 -4.61
N GLN A 570 48.00 -4.00 -5.69
CA GLN A 570 47.14 -2.81 -5.74
C GLN A 570 45.66 -3.18 -5.65
N LEU A 571 45.20 -4.20 -6.40
CA LEU A 571 43.82 -4.70 -6.31
C LEU A 571 43.47 -5.18 -4.90
N ALA A 572 44.35 -5.98 -4.27
CA ALA A 572 44.16 -6.42 -2.89
C ALA A 572 44.12 -5.24 -1.90
N THR A 573 44.97 -4.24 -2.11
CA THR A 573 44.94 -2.99 -1.32
C THR A 573 43.61 -2.27 -1.46
N CYS A 574 43.09 -2.12 -2.68
CA CYS A 574 41.78 -1.51 -2.93
C CYS A 574 40.64 -2.26 -2.23
N LEU A 575 40.61 -3.60 -2.39
CA LEU A 575 39.62 -4.47 -1.75
C LEU A 575 39.68 -4.38 -0.22
N TYR A 576 40.87 -4.38 0.37
CA TYR A 576 41.05 -4.27 1.81
C TYR A 576 40.50 -2.97 2.38
N HIS A 577 40.91 -1.82 1.83
CA HIS A 577 40.47 -0.51 2.34
C HIS A 577 38.98 -0.27 2.13
N CYS A 578 38.37 -0.94 1.14
CA CYS A 578 36.93 -0.94 0.97
C CYS A 578 36.25 -1.86 2.00
N TRP A 579 36.65 -3.13 2.08
CA TRP A 579 36.11 -4.14 2.99
C TRP A 579 36.20 -3.70 4.46
N ALA A 580 37.39 -3.32 4.93
CA ALA A 580 37.64 -2.96 6.33
C ALA A 580 36.82 -1.73 6.79
N ARG A 581 36.49 -0.82 5.87
CA ARG A 581 35.59 0.32 6.16
C ARG A 581 34.13 -0.10 6.18
N LEU A 582 33.71 -0.94 5.23
CA LEU A 582 32.32 -1.42 5.16
C LEU A 582 31.98 -2.37 6.32
N GLU A 583 32.94 -3.11 6.84
CA GLU A 583 32.76 -3.99 8.00
C GLU A 583 32.42 -3.18 9.28
N LYS A 584 32.99 -1.98 9.43
CA LYS A 584 32.67 -1.06 10.54
C LYS A 584 31.22 -0.55 10.52
N LEU A 585 30.53 -0.59 9.38
CA LEU A 585 29.12 -0.21 9.29
C LEU A 585 28.21 -1.14 10.10
N GLN A 586 28.69 -2.33 10.49
CA GLN A 586 27.97 -3.24 11.38
C GLN A 586 27.63 -2.60 12.73
N GLU A 587 28.51 -1.73 13.25
CA GLU A 587 28.32 -1.05 14.54
C GLU A 587 27.43 0.19 14.41
N GLU A 588 27.35 0.79 13.22
CA GLU A 588 26.68 2.08 12.99
C GLU A 588 25.21 1.98 12.52
N TYR A 589 24.81 0.81 12.01
CA TYR A 589 23.50 0.57 11.38
C TYR A 589 22.74 -0.60 12.01
N PRO A 590 21.39 -0.60 11.94
CA PRO A 590 20.59 -1.73 12.41
C PRO A 590 20.93 -3.04 11.68
N GLU A 591 20.81 -4.17 12.39
CA GLU A 591 21.15 -5.49 11.86
C GLU A 591 20.43 -5.81 10.55
N ALA A 592 19.15 -5.43 10.42
CA ALA A 592 18.36 -5.64 9.21
C ALA A 592 18.93 -4.95 7.96
N VAL A 593 19.63 -3.82 8.14
CA VAL A 593 20.27 -3.07 7.05
C VAL A 593 21.62 -3.70 6.73
N TYR A 594 22.46 -3.92 7.74
CA TYR A 594 23.78 -4.53 7.52
C TYR A 594 23.68 -5.96 6.97
N ALA A 595 22.66 -6.73 7.35
CA ALA A 595 22.38 -8.05 6.79
C ALA A 595 22.24 -8.05 5.25
N THR A 596 21.83 -6.93 4.65
CA THR A 596 21.77 -6.81 3.18
C THR A 596 23.13 -6.59 2.54
N LEU A 597 24.08 -5.94 3.23
CA LEU A 597 25.44 -5.66 2.75
C LEU A 597 26.42 -6.80 3.08
N LYS A 598 26.18 -7.52 4.18
CA LYS A 598 27.04 -8.57 4.72
C LYS A 598 27.51 -9.60 3.67
N PRO A 599 26.67 -10.09 2.74
CA PRO A 599 27.13 -11.03 1.71
C PRO A 599 28.21 -10.44 0.80
N SER A 600 28.01 -9.21 0.29
CA SER A 600 28.98 -8.53 -0.58
C SER A 600 30.27 -8.16 0.18
N VAL A 601 30.16 -7.72 1.44
CA VAL A 601 31.32 -7.44 2.32
C VAL A 601 32.13 -8.71 2.58
N THR A 602 31.46 -9.83 2.90
CA THR A 602 32.14 -11.13 3.10
C THR A 602 32.78 -11.63 1.81
N ASN A 603 32.11 -11.45 0.67
CA ASN A 603 32.67 -11.83 -0.62
C ASN A 603 33.92 -11.02 -0.98
N MET A 604 33.95 -9.72 -0.63
CA MET A 604 35.12 -8.87 -0.81
C MET A 604 36.33 -9.38 -0.03
N ARG A 605 36.12 -9.81 1.22
CA ARG A 605 37.15 -10.48 2.03
C ARG A 605 37.66 -11.76 1.35
N ARG A 606 36.76 -12.62 0.87
CA ARG A 606 37.16 -13.87 0.18
C ARG A 606 37.98 -13.61 -1.08
N VAL A 607 37.62 -12.60 -1.86
CA VAL A 607 38.37 -12.23 -3.07
C VAL A 607 39.76 -11.72 -2.70
N PHE A 608 39.88 -10.92 -1.64
CA PHE A 608 41.16 -10.48 -1.09
C PHE A 608 42.04 -11.68 -0.65
N GLU A 609 41.50 -12.60 0.14
CA GLU A 609 42.19 -13.82 0.60
C GLU A 609 42.68 -14.67 -0.60
N ARG A 610 41.85 -14.82 -1.64
CA ARG A 610 42.22 -15.55 -2.87
C ARG A 610 43.39 -14.92 -3.64
N ILE A 611 43.67 -13.62 -3.47
CA ILE A 611 44.85 -12.97 -4.06
C ILE A 611 46.09 -13.23 -3.20
N VAL A 612 45.93 -13.13 -1.87
CA VAL A 612 47.04 -13.13 -0.91
C VAL A 612 47.53 -14.54 -0.57
N ASP A 613 46.63 -15.50 -0.34
CA ASP A 613 46.98 -16.84 0.15
C ASP A 613 47.93 -17.61 -0.78
N PRO A 614 47.73 -17.60 -2.13
CA PRO A 614 48.67 -18.26 -3.03
C PRO A 614 50.07 -17.65 -2.99
N LEU A 615 50.18 -16.33 -2.79
CA LEU A 615 51.47 -15.63 -2.67
C LEU A 615 52.17 -16.02 -1.37
N LEU A 616 51.45 -16.03 -0.23
CA LEU A 616 51.99 -16.44 1.06
C LEU A 616 52.44 -17.92 1.04
N ALA A 617 51.68 -18.79 0.37
CA ALA A 617 52.06 -20.19 0.18
C ALA A 617 53.34 -20.32 -0.67
N ALA A 618 53.47 -19.53 -1.74
CA ALA A 618 54.68 -19.50 -2.56
C ALA A 618 55.90 -19.01 -1.76
N ILE A 619 55.74 -17.97 -0.93
CA ILE A 619 56.78 -17.49 -0.01
C ILE A 619 57.22 -18.61 0.94
N ARG A 620 56.29 -19.30 1.61
CA ARG A 620 56.63 -20.43 2.50
C ARG A 620 57.43 -21.51 1.77
N ARG A 621 56.98 -21.89 0.58
CA ARG A 621 57.64 -22.94 -0.22
C ARG A 621 59.06 -22.57 -0.62
N GLU A 622 59.30 -21.34 -1.05
CA GLU A 622 60.64 -20.88 -1.44
C GLU A 622 61.57 -20.77 -0.22
N LEU A 623 61.09 -20.25 0.92
CA LEU A 623 61.88 -20.17 2.14
C LEU A 623 62.26 -21.57 2.65
N ALA A 624 61.33 -22.52 2.67
CA ALA A 624 61.61 -23.91 3.03
C ALA A 624 62.62 -24.57 2.08
N ALA A 625 62.50 -24.33 0.76
CA ALA A 625 63.44 -24.86 -0.22
C ALA A 625 64.87 -24.30 -0.04
N ILE A 626 65.01 -23.04 0.35
CA ILE A 626 66.32 -22.44 0.69
C ILE A 626 66.87 -23.07 1.97
N THR A 627 66.05 -23.21 3.02
CA THR A 627 66.46 -23.84 4.29
C THR A 627 66.91 -25.28 4.08
N ALA A 628 66.26 -26.05 3.21
CA ALA A 628 66.66 -27.43 2.91
C ALA A 628 68.06 -27.56 2.30
N LYS A 629 68.62 -26.49 1.69
CA LYS A 629 70.01 -26.48 1.20
C LYS A 629 71.05 -26.63 2.32
N LEU A 630 70.65 -26.47 3.59
CA LEU A 630 71.50 -26.75 4.76
C LEU A 630 72.17 -28.13 4.64
N HIS A 631 71.45 -29.15 4.18
CA HIS A 631 71.95 -30.53 4.06
C HIS A 631 72.97 -30.75 2.94
N ARG A 632 73.20 -29.74 2.09
CA ARG A 632 74.27 -29.79 1.07
C ARG A 632 75.62 -29.34 1.62
N MET A 633 75.67 -28.88 2.87
CA MET A 633 76.91 -28.45 3.52
C MET A 633 77.56 -29.60 4.29
N GLU A 634 78.89 -29.63 4.28
CA GLU A 634 79.66 -30.58 5.08
C GLU A 634 79.87 -30.02 6.49
N PHE A 635 79.24 -30.66 7.48
CA PHE A 635 79.39 -30.31 8.90
C PHE A 635 80.31 -31.28 9.68
N SER A 636 80.99 -32.21 9.00
CA SER A 636 81.84 -33.28 9.57
C SER A 636 83.14 -32.79 10.22
N GLY A 637 83.80 -31.80 9.62
CA GLY A 637 84.99 -31.13 10.16
C GLY A 637 86.29 -31.96 10.13
N ASP A 638 87.04 -31.89 9.02
CA ASP A 638 88.48 -32.26 8.98
C ASP A 638 89.40 -31.06 8.63
N ALA A 639 88.85 -29.91 8.23
CA ALA A 639 89.62 -28.69 7.97
C ALA A 639 89.60 -27.77 9.20
N PHE A 640 90.36 -28.13 10.23
CA PHE A 640 90.53 -27.30 11.42
C PHE A 640 91.55 -26.19 11.12
N ASP A 641 91.10 -25.05 10.59
CA ASP A 641 91.90 -23.82 10.57
C ASP A 641 91.35 -22.85 11.64
N PRO A 642 91.99 -22.75 12.82
CA PRO A 642 91.50 -21.98 13.98
C PRO A 642 91.25 -20.50 13.67
N MET A 643 91.87 -19.96 12.62
CA MET A 643 91.69 -18.57 12.20
C MET A 643 90.34 -18.33 11.50
N SER A 644 89.69 -19.39 10.98
CA SER A 644 88.39 -19.33 10.32
C SER A 644 87.20 -19.54 11.27
N ALA A 645 87.43 -20.15 12.44
CA ALA A 645 86.37 -20.59 13.36
C ALA A 645 85.77 -19.49 14.26
N VAL A 646 86.46 -18.34 14.41
CA VAL A 646 86.00 -17.20 15.24
C VAL A 646 85.55 -16.00 14.37
N GLY A 647 85.45 -16.20 13.05
CA GLY A 647 85.08 -15.15 12.10
C GLY A 647 84.49 -15.67 10.79
N GLY A 648 84.07 -16.93 10.74
CA GLY A 648 83.38 -17.51 9.58
C GLY A 648 82.02 -16.84 9.42
N GLY A 649 81.85 -16.10 8.32
CA GLY A 649 80.57 -15.46 7.97
C GLY A 649 79.42 -16.47 7.86
N PRO A 650 78.19 -15.97 7.67
CA PRO A 650 77.02 -16.83 7.55
C PRO A 650 77.16 -17.82 6.40
N SER A 651 76.60 -19.01 6.59
CA SER A 651 76.59 -20.05 5.56
C SER A 651 75.92 -19.53 4.26
N PRO A 652 76.31 -20.02 3.08
CA PRO A 652 75.75 -19.55 1.81
C PRO A 652 74.22 -19.65 1.73
N TYR A 653 73.61 -20.72 2.24
CA TYR A 653 72.15 -20.87 2.27
C TYR A 653 71.49 -19.87 3.25
N MET A 654 72.16 -19.51 4.34
CA MET A 654 71.65 -18.55 5.32
C MET A 654 71.67 -17.15 4.74
N LYS A 655 72.74 -16.80 4.02
CA LYS A 655 72.80 -15.56 3.24
C LYS A 655 71.67 -15.52 2.18
N ASP A 656 71.49 -16.59 1.41
CA ASP A 656 70.36 -16.71 0.45
C ASP A 656 69.00 -16.51 1.14
N LEU A 657 68.82 -17.05 2.35
CA LEU A 657 67.57 -16.97 3.12
C LEU A 657 67.31 -15.54 3.60
N VAL A 658 68.30 -14.88 4.18
CA VAL A 658 68.20 -13.48 4.64
C VAL A 658 67.98 -12.53 3.47
N ASP A 659 68.71 -12.71 2.37
CA ASP A 659 68.52 -11.93 1.13
C ASP A 659 67.10 -12.14 0.57
N LYS A 660 66.58 -13.37 0.61
CA LYS A 660 65.21 -13.66 0.18
C LYS A 660 64.15 -13.05 1.11
N LEU A 661 64.35 -13.09 2.43
CA LEU A 661 63.46 -12.44 3.41
C LEU A 661 63.43 -10.92 3.19
N ALA A 662 64.60 -10.31 2.96
CA ALA A 662 64.72 -8.90 2.63
C ALA A 662 63.94 -8.56 1.35
N PHE A 663 64.15 -9.32 0.27
CA PHE A 663 63.42 -9.18 -0.99
C PHE A 663 61.90 -9.30 -0.80
N VAL A 664 61.42 -10.35 -0.11
CA VAL A 664 59.99 -10.54 0.14
C VAL A 664 59.40 -9.34 0.87
N LYS A 665 60.11 -8.81 1.86
CA LYS A 665 59.65 -7.64 2.60
C LYS A 665 59.64 -6.36 1.78
N THR A 666 60.75 -6.04 1.11
CA THR A 666 60.95 -4.73 0.48
C THR A 666 60.31 -4.63 -0.89
N GLU A 667 60.20 -5.74 -1.62
CA GLU A 667 59.70 -5.75 -3.00
C GLU A 667 58.32 -6.36 -3.13
N VAL A 668 58.01 -7.45 -2.42
CA VAL A 668 56.76 -8.22 -2.62
C VAL A 668 55.64 -7.74 -1.69
N LEU A 669 55.86 -7.81 -0.37
CA LEU A 669 54.85 -7.41 0.62
C LEU A 669 54.62 -5.90 0.62
N SER A 670 55.62 -5.10 0.23
CA SER A 670 55.51 -3.64 0.10
C SER A 670 54.52 -3.19 -0.98
N GLN A 671 54.16 -4.05 -1.95
CA GLN A 671 53.13 -3.76 -2.94
C GLN A 671 51.72 -3.74 -2.33
N PHE A 672 51.56 -4.28 -1.12
CA PHE A 672 50.29 -4.33 -0.40
C PHE A 672 50.29 -3.26 0.69
N ASN A 673 49.51 -2.21 0.51
CA ASN A 673 49.40 -1.13 1.50
C ASN A 673 48.31 -1.47 2.54
N VAL A 674 48.58 -2.49 3.36
CA VAL A 674 47.63 -3.07 4.35
C VAL A 674 48.30 -3.28 5.70
N THR A 675 48.51 -2.18 6.43
CA THR A 675 49.33 -2.14 7.65
C THR A 675 48.88 -3.14 8.74
N GLU A 676 47.58 -3.30 8.99
CA GLU A 676 47.10 -4.22 10.03
C GLU A 676 47.26 -5.69 9.63
N MET A 677 47.11 -6.01 8.33
CA MET A 677 47.28 -7.37 7.81
C MET A 677 48.75 -7.78 7.69
N HIS A 678 49.65 -6.82 7.44
CA HIS A 678 51.08 -7.10 7.31
C HIS A 678 51.62 -7.85 8.53
N ARG A 679 51.20 -7.44 9.75
CA ARG A 679 51.58 -8.14 10.98
C ARG A 679 51.03 -9.56 11.04
N GLN A 680 49.79 -9.77 10.60
CA GLN A 680 49.14 -11.08 10.57
C GLN A 680 49.78 -12.06 9.57
N TRP A 681 50.52 -11.55 8.57
CA TRP A 681 51.27 -12.38 7.63
C TRP A 681 52.70 -12.64 8.08
N VAL A 682 53.37 -11.61 8.60
CA VAL A 682 54.79 -11.68 8.97
C VAL A 682 55.03 -12.61 10.16
N ILE A 683 54.20 -12.54 11.21
CA ILE A 683 54.42 -13.38 12.41
C ILE A 683 54.32 -14.88 12.07
N PRO A 684 53.26 -15.38 11.40
CA PRO A 684 53.19 -16.79 11.02
C PRO A 684 54.30 -17.22 10.05
N LEU A 685 54.75 -16.32 9.15
CA LEU A 685 55.90 -16.61 8.29
C LEU A 685 57.19 -16.78 9.10
N VAL A 686 57.42 -15.95 10.11
CA VAL A 686 58.58 -16.05 11.00
C VAL A 686 58.52 -17.34 11.81
N GLN A 687 57.38 -17.66 12.42
CA GLN A 687 57.16 -18.93 13.14
C GLN A 687 57.44 -20.13 12.23
N PHE A 688 56.90 -20.11 11.00
CA PHE A 688 57.14 -21.15 10.00
C PHE A 688 58.64 -21.30 9.67
N VAL A 689 59.34 -20.20 9.40
CA VAL A 689 60.78 -20.23 9.07
C VAL A 689 61.60 -20.78 10.23
N ILE A 690 61.31 -20.36 11.47
CA ILE A 690 62.01 -20.86 12.65
C ILE A 690 61.75 -22.34 12.85
N LYS A 691 60.48 -22.77 12.81
CA LYS A 691 60.10 -24.18 12.95
C LYS A 691 60.79 -25.06 11.89
N THR A 692 60.73 -24.64 10.63
CA THR A 692 61.36 -25.33 9.49
C THR A 692 62.87 -25.42 9.68
N TRP A 693 63.52 -24.31 10.05
CA TRP A 693 64.97 -24.26 10.26
C TRP A 693 65.41 -25.14 11.43
N VAL A 694 64.71 -25.10 12.57
CA VAL A 694 65.03 -25.92 13.75
C VAL A 694 64.88 -27.41 13.40
N LEU A 695 63.85 -27.79 12.64
CA LEU A 695 63.68 -29.17 12.15
C LEU A 695 64.84 -29.59 11.25
N HIS A 696 65.20 -28.80 10.23
CA HIS A 696 66.33 -29.10 9.36
C HIS A 696 67.66 -29.15 10.11
N ALA A 697 67.91 -28.22 11.03
CA ALA A 697 69.12 -28.20 11.85
C ALA A 697 69.21 -29.42 12.80
N SER A 698 68.08 -29.92 13.28
CA SER A 698 68.05 -31.08 14.20
C SER A 698 68.43 -32.41 13.55
N ILE A 699 68.30 -32.52 12.22
CA ILE A 699 68.63 -33.74 11.45
C ILE A 699 69.93 -33.57 10.64
N ALA A 700 70.70 -32.51 10.85
CA ALA A 700 71.96 -32.27 10.16
C ALA A 700 73.02 -33.31 10.59
N LYS A 701 73.41 -34.22 9.69
CA LYS A 701 74.39 -35.29 9.94
C LYS A 701 75.30 -35.44 8.71
N PRO A 702 76.63 -35.58 8.86
CA PRO A 702 77.44 -35.65 10.09
C PRO A 702 77.65 -34.28 10.76
N LEU A 703 77.72 -34.22 12.10
CA LEU A 703 77.86 -32.99 12.88
C LEU A 703 79.09 -33.00 13.82
N GLY A 704 80.15 -32.28 13.44
CA GLY A 704 81.38 -32.06 14.21
C GLY A 704 81.39 -30.76 15.03
N GLU A 705 82.49 -30.47 15.74
CA GLU A 705 82.61 -29.27 16.59
C GLU A 705 82.58 -27.96 15.78
N SER A 706 83.27 -27.92 14.64
CA SER A 706 83.22 -26.79 13.71
C SER A 706 81.83 -26.60 13.12
N GLY A 707 81.12 -27.69 12.82
CA GLY A 707 79.74 -27.65 12.33
C GLY A 707 78.75 -27.10 13.37
N LYS A 708 78.92 -27.46 14.65
CA LYS A 708 78.13 -26.86 15.75
C LYS A 708 78.35 -25.36 15.87
N LEU A 709 79.60 -24.89 15.78
CA LEU A 709 79.91 -23.46 15.79
C LEU A 709 79.31 -22.74 14.56
N GLN A 710 79.39 -23.35 13.36
CA GLN A 710 78.76 -22.79 12.16
C GLN A 710 77.24 -22.67 12.30
N LEU A 711 76.55 -23.69 12.84
CA LEU A 711 75.11 -23.60 13.11
C LEU A 711 74.78 -22.48 14.10
N THR A 712 75.61 -22.23 15.13
CA THR A 712 75.37 -21.08 16.02
C THR A 712 75.57 -19.72 15.36
N SER A 713 76.47 -19.62 14.38
CA SER A 713 76.64 -18.43 13.53
C SER A 713 75.39 -18.22 12.69
N ASP A 714 74.92 -19.26 12.01
CA ASP A 714 73.69 -19.26 11.20
C ASP A 714 72.44 -18.91 12.03
N MET A 715 72.33 -19.40 13.26
CA MET A 715 71.24 -19.02 14.17
C MET A 715 71.24 -17.53 14.50
N THR A 716 72.42 -16.96 14.73
CA THR A 716 72.56 -15.54 15.06
C THR A 716 72.19 -14.68 13.85
N GLU A 717 72.60 -15.09 12.65
CA GLU A 717 72.22 -14.45 11.39
C GLU A 717 70.70 -14.58 11.12
N LEU A 718 70.12 -15.75 11.38
CA LEU A 718 68.68 -15.99 11.26
C LEU A 718 67.88 -15.11 12.24
N GLU A 719 68.30 -15.03 13.50
CA GLU A 719 67.70 -14.13 14.51
C GLU A 719 67.75 -12.67 14.03
N PHE A 720 68.88 -12.22 13.48
CA PHE A 720 69.03 -10.87 12.94
C PHE A 720 68.14 -10.64 11.71
N GLY A 721 68.14 -11.57 10.74
CA GLY A 721 67.36 -11.48 9.52
C GLY A 721 65.84 -11.49 9.78
N LEU A 722 65.36 -12.36 10.68
CA LEU A 722 63.95 -12.39 11.09
C LEU A 722 63.57 -11.16 11.93
N GLY A 723 64.49 -10.70 12.79
CA GLY A 723 64.32 -9.44 13.52
C GLY A 723 64.15 -8.24 12.56
N ALA A 724 64.98 -8.18 11.53
CA ALA A 724 64.87 -7.18 10.46
C ALA A 724 63.61 -7.37 9.63
N PHE A 725 63.14 -8.60 9.40
CA PHE A 725 61.90 -8.90 8.68
C PHE A 725 60.65 -8.43 9.45
N MET A 726 60.64 -8.58 10.77
CA MET A 726 59.54 -8.13 11.64
C MET A 726 59.52 -6.62 11.92
N SER A 727 60.67 -5.95 11.87
CA SER A 727 60.77 -4.52 12.23
C SER A 727 60.09 -3.62 11.20
N ASP A 728 59.02 -2.92 11.55
CA ASP A 728 58.39 -1.95 10.64
C ASP A 728 59.17 -0.64 10.59
N LYS A 729 59.38 -0.07 9.40
CA LYS A 729 60.10 1.22 9.23
C LYS A 729 59.32 2.40 9.83
N GLY A 730 58.01 2.23 10.11
CA GLY A 730 57.11 3.29 10.58
C GLY A 730 56.84 3.36 12.08
N GLN A 731 57.19 2.35 12.90
CA GLN A 731 56.98 2.38 14.34
C GLN A 731 58.28 2.61 15.10
N GLY A 732 58.36 3.70 15.87
CA GLY A 732 59.52 4.07 16.70
C GLY A 732 59.86 3.12 17.86
N LYS A 733 59.27 1.91 17.92
CA LYS A 733 59.69 0.85 18.84
C LYS A 733 60.93 0.17 18.26
N ARG A 734 62.10 0.48 18.84
CA ARG A 734 63.34 -0.27 18.61
C ARG A 734 63.20 -1.67 19.22
N GLY A 735 62.96 -2.67 18.38
CA GLY A 735 63.01 -4.08 18.76
C GLY A 735 62.01 -4.95 18.00
N ALA A 736 62.40 -6.18 17.67
CA ALA A 736 61.50 -7.18 17.12
C ALA A 736 60.59 -7.76 18.23
N ASP A 737 59.32 -7.98 17.90
CA ASP A 737 58.32 -8.50 18.83
C ASP A 737 58.41 -10.03 18.95
N TRP A 738 59.48 -10.50 19.61
CA TRP A 738 59.72 -11.93 19.85
C TRP A 738 58.69 -12.58 20.78
N GLU A 739 57.94 -11.79 21.56
CA GLU A 739 56.85 -12.29 22.41
C GLU A 739 55.71 -12.85 21.56
N SER A 740 55.37 -12.16 20.47
CA SER A 740 54.35 -12.62 19.53
C SER A 740 54.72 -13.87 18.71
N VAL A 741 56.02 -14.17 18.60
CA VAL A 741 56.53 -15.40 17.98
C VAL A 741 56.39 -16.57 18.94
N GLY A 742 56.55 -16.35 20.26
CA GLY A 742 56.22 -17.34 21.27
C GLY A 742 57.17 -18.54 21.34
N ASP A 743 56.60 -19.74 21.23
CA ASP A 743 57.28 -21.01 21.52
C ASP A 743 58.33 -21.37 20.47
N GLU A 744 58.11 -21.01 19.20
CA GLU A 744 59.08 -21.24 18.13
C GLU A 744 60.40 -20.51 18.39
N TYR A 745 60.35 -19.27 18.89
CA TYR A 745 61.56 -18.54 19.26
C TYR A 745 62.24 -19.17 20.49
N ARG A 746 61.47 -19.66 21.47
CA ARG A 746 62.03 -20.40 22.60
C ARG A 746 62.75 -21.67 22.15
N ALA A 747 62.17 -22.39 21.19
CA ALA A 747 62.79 -23.58 20.59
C ALA A 747 64.10 -23.23 19.88
N LEU A 748 64.14 -22.11 19.13
CA LEU A 748 65.39 -21.61 18.53
C LEU A 748 66.46 -21.34 19.60
N ARG A 749 66.12 -20.63 20.68
CA ARG A 749 67.09 -20.32 21.76
C ARG A 749 67.56 -21.57 22.49
N ALA A 750 66.66 -22.51 22.75
CA ALA A 750 66.98 -23.77 23.41
C ALA A 750 67.81 -24.71 22.50
N MET A 751 67.60 -24.67 21.18
CA MET A 751 68.40 -25.41 20.20
C MET A 751 69.89 -25.01 20.29
N ARG A 752 70.18 -23.72 20.53
CA ARG A 752 71.56 -23.21 20.68
C ARG A 752 72.27 -23.90 21.85
N GLN A 753 71.56 -24.13 22.95
CA GLN A 753 72.09 -24.80 24.13
C GLN A 753 72.23 -26.31 23.88
N LEU A 754 71.23 -26.92 23.23
CA LEU A 754 71.19 -28.35 22.90
C LEU A 754 72.43 -28.83 22.15
N LEU A 755 72.96 -28.03 21.22
CA LEU A 755 74.15 -28.38 20.43
C LEU A 755 75.38 -28.74 21.30
N PHE A 756 75.51 -28.11 22.48
CA PHE A 756 76.66 -28.25 23.39
C PHE A 756 76.37 -29.02 24.67
N LEU A 757 75.15 -29.51 24.87
CA LEU A 757 74.84 -30.38 26.01
C LEU A 757 75.58 -31.72 25.93
N GLU A 758 75.96 -32.26 27.08
CA GLU A 758 76.46 -33.64 27.22
C GLU A 758 75.33 -34.65 27.05
N ASN A 759 75.64 -35.89 26.65
CA ASN A 759 74.63 -36.94 26.39
C ASN A 759 73.72 -37.21 27.59
N SER A 760 74.27 -37.20 28.81
CA SER A 760 73.54 -37.39 30.07
C SER A 760 72.50 -36.30 30.35
N MET A 761 72.70 -35.09 29.81
CA MET A 761 71.83 -33.94 30.03
C MET A 761 70.65 -33.89 29.04
N LEU A 762 70.69 -34.67 27.95
CA LEU A 762 69.65 -34.68 26.91
C LEU A 762 68.29 -35.22 27.41
N VAL A 763 68.30 -36.07 28.43
CA VAL A 763 67.09 -36.68 29.03
C VAL A 763 66.48 -35.81 30.14
N SER A 764 67.21 -34.79 30.61
CA SER A 764 66.78 -33.96 31.71
C SER A 764 65.87 -32.83 31.23
N SER A 765 64.58 -32.89 31.60
CA SER A 765 63.56 -31.88 31.24
C SER A 765 63.92 -30.44 31.62
N ARG A 766 64.88 -30.22 32.54
CA ARG A 766 65.38 -28.89 32.91
C ARG A 766 66.24 -28.25 31.82
N TYR A 767 67.05 -29.05 31.12
CA TYR A 767 68.01 -28.59 30.11
C TYR A 767 67.42 -28.61 28.70
N THR A 768 66.38 -29.41 28.47
CA THR A 768 65.64 -29.48 27.20
C THR A 768 64.31 -28.71 27.23
N ALA A 769 64.10 -27.88 28.26
CA ALA A 769 62.89 -27.07 28.39
C ALA A 769 62.74 -26.10 27.19
N GLY A 770 61.58 -26.13 26.54
CA GLY A 770 61.26 -25.26 25.40
C GLY A 770 61.58 -25.85 24.03
N LEU A 771 62.07 -27.09 23.95
CA LEU A 771 62.23 -27.83 22.70
C LEU A 771 61.11 -28.86 22.52
N PRO A 772 60.59 -29.05 21.29
CA PRO A 772 59.76 -30.20 20.97
C PRO A 772 60.53 -31.51 21.22
N PRO A 773 59.92 -32.55 21.81
CA PRO A 773 60.59 -33.83 22.06
C PRO A 773 61.23 -34.44 20.82
N LEU A 774 60.60 -34.26 19.66
CA LEU A 774 61.11 -34.70 18.36
C LEU A 774 62.49 -34.12 18.02
N ILE A 775 62.73 -32.84 18.35
CA ILE A 775 64.03 -32.18 18.11
C ILE A 775 65.12 -32.78 18.98
N VAL A 776 64.79 -33.13 20.24
CA VAL A 776 65.73 -33.80 21.14
C VAL A 776 66.05 -35.21 20.63
N LEU A 777 65.04 -35.94 20.14
CA LEU A 777 65.21 -37.27 19.55
C LEU A 777 66.10 -37.24 18.30
N HIS A 778 65.86 -36.30 17.38
CA HIS A 778 66.72 -36.11 16.21
C HIS A 778 68.17 -35.87 16.60
N HIS A 779 68.42 -35.01 17.60
CA HIS A 779 69.77 -34.71 18.05
C HIS A 779 70.48 -35.91 18.70
N ILE A 780 69.75 -36.75 19.44
CA ILE A 780 70.27 -38.02 19.96
C ILE A 780 70.69 -38.93 18.79
N LEU A 781 69.84 -39.04 17.75
CA LEU A 781 70.13 -39.87 16.57
C LEU A 781 71.29 -39.33 15.71
N VAL A 782 71.43 -38.01 15.57
CA VAL A 782 72.57 -37.36 14.89
C VAL A 782 73.90 -37.75 15.54
N ARG A 783 73.95 -37.76 16.88
CA ARG A 783 75.14 -38.12 17.67
C ARG A 783 75.43 -39.61 17.71
N SER A 784 74.46 -40.43 17.33
CA SER A 784 74.54 -41.90 17.37
C SER A 784 75.03 -42.49 16.04
N PRO A 785 75.49 -43.75 16.02
CA PRO A 785 75.75 -44.48 14.78
C PRO A 785 74.45 -44.88 14.03
N ILE A 786 73.26 -44.64 14.60
CA ILE A 786 71.97 -45.00 14.01
C ILE A 786 71.63 -44.03 12.87
N PRO A 787 71.23 -44.52 11.68
CA PRO A 787 70.73 -43.65 10.61
C PRO A 787 69.46 -42.91 11.05
N LEU A 788 69.29 -41.69 10.54
CA LEU A 788 68.11 -40.88 10.81
C LEU A 788 66.87 -41.45 10.09
N PRO A 789 65.64 -41.12 10.53
CA PRO A 789 64.40 -41.64 9.94
C PRO A 789 64.33 -41.49 8.41
N HIS A 790 64.69 -40.31 7.89
CA HIS A 790 64.70 -40.07 6.43
C HIS A 790 65.62 -41.06 5.68
N SER A 791 66.79 -41.37 6.24
CA SER A 791 67.76 -42.28 5.63
C SER A 791 67.30 -43.75 5.71
N LEU A 792 66.60 -44.13 6.78
CA LEU A 792 66.04 -45.48 6.95
C LEU A 792 64.89 -45.76 5.98
N HIS A 793 64.05 -44.77 5.72
CA HIS A 793 62.90 -44.87 4.82
C HIS A 793 63.20 -44.47 3.37
N GLY A 794 64.43 -44.06 3.07
CA GLY A 794 64.85 -43.65 1.73
C GLY A 794 64.26 -42.32 1.25
N TRP A 795 63.86 -41.45 2.18
CA TRP A 795 63.34 -40.11 1.89
C TRP A 795 64.46 -39.08 1.79
N ALA A 796 64.25 -38.06 0.97
CA ALA A 796 65.07 -36.85 1.05
C ALA A 796 64.79 -36.11 2.38
N GLU A 797 65.75 -35.38 2.89
CA GLU A 797 65.62 -34.65 4.16
C GLU A 797 64.47 -33.63 4.11
N ALA A 798 64.26 -33.00 2.95
CA ALA A 798 63.14 -32.09 2.72
C ALA A 798 61.78 -32.80 2.68
N GLU A 799 61.72 -34.04 2.19
CA GLU A 799 60.49 -34.86 2.20
C GLU A 799 60.14 -35.27 3.61
N TYR A 800 61.14 -35.62 4.44
CA TYR A 800 60.94 -35.92 5.84
C TYR A 800 60.44 -34.72 6.64
N VAL A 801 61.07 -33.55 6.50
CA VAL A 801 60.62 -32.34 7.20
C VAL A 801 59.18 -31.99 6.79
N ARG A 802 58.86 -32.10 5.51
CA ARG A 802 57.49 -31.90 5.03
C ARG A 802 56.52 -32.93 5.61
N TRP A 803 56.90 -34.20 5.69
CA TRP A 803 56.09 -35.24 6.32
C TRP A 803 55.81 -34.93 7.79
N VAL A 804 56.83 -34.51 8.54
CA VAL A 804 56.69 -34.09 9.95
C VAL A 804 55.76 -32.87 10.11
N GLU A 805 55.74 -31.95 9.14
CA GLU A 805 54.83 -30.81 9.16
C GLU A 805 53.37 -31.17 8.84
N GLU A 806 53.15 -32.24 8.07
CA GLU A 806 51.82 -32.72 7.66
C GLU A 806 51.21 -33.72 8.67
N HIS A 807 52.01 -34.28 9.60
CA HIS A 807 51.60 -35.31 10.57
C HIS A 807 51.64 -34.80 12.02
N THR A 808 50.99 -35.54 12.91
CA THR A 808 50.95 -35.23 14.35
C THR A 808 52.28 -35.56 15.04
N GLU A 809 52.53 -34.94 16.20
CA GLU A 809 53.74 -35.21 16.97
C GLU A 809 53.81 -36.68 17.44
N GLU A 810 52.66 -37.28 17.78
CA GLU A 810 52.57 -38.69 18.16
C GLU A 810 52.98 -39.62 17.01
N GLU A 811 52.48 -39.37 15.78
CA GLU A 811 52.89 -40.13 14.60
C GLU A 811 54.39 -40.03 14.36
N ALA A 812 54.97 -38.83 14.52
CA ALA A 812 56.42 -38.65 14.41
C ALA A 812 57.20 -39.41 15.49
N TRP A 813 56.69 -39.49 16.72
CA TRP A 813 57.30 -40.29 17.80
C TRP A 813 57.22 -41.79 17.54
N THR A 814 56.08 -42.27 17.03
CA THR A 814 55.92 -43.69 16.66
C THR A 814 56.85 -44.09 15.52
N LEU A 815 57.10 -43.20 14.55
CA LEU A 815 58.07 -43.42 13.49
C LEU A 815 59.48 -43.63 14.08
N VAL A 816 59.90 -42.74 14.98
CA VAL A 816 61.22 -42.84 15.63
C VAL A 816 61.36 -44.11 16.47
N GLU A 817 60.34 -44.51 17.25
CA GLU A 817 60.39 -45.77 18.02
C GLU A 817 60.42 -47.01 17.11
N GLY A 818 59.68 -46.96 15.99
CA GLY A 818 59.69 -47.99 14.96
C GLY A 818 61.08 -48.15 14.33
N ASP A 819 61.74 -47.03 14.03
CA ASP A 819 63.09 -46.97 13.47
C ASP A 819 64.15 -47.53 14.41
N LEU A 820 64.08 -47.18 15.70
CA LEU A 820 64.96 -47.72 16.74
C LEU A 820 64.81 -49.24 16.84
N SER A 821 63.56 -49.73 16.89
CA SER A 821 63.25 -51.16 17.00
C SER A 821 63.66 -51.95 15.75
N HIS A 822 63.54 -51.35 14.56
CA HIS A 822 63.98 -51.94 13.30
C HIS A 822 65.51 -52.04 13.23
N TRP A 823 66.21 -50.99 13.65
CA TRP A 823 67.67 -50.97 13.69
C TRP A 823 68.25 -52.01 14.66
N GLU A 824 67.65 -52.18 15.85
CA GLU A 824 68.04 -53.21 16.82
C GLU A 824 67.96 -54.62 16.20
N LYS A 825 66.83 -54.95 15.55
CA LYS A 825 66.61 -56.26 14.91
C LYS A 825 67.61 -56.55 13.79
N ILE A 826 67.93 -55.55 12.96
CA ILE A 826 68.91 -55.70 11.87
C ILE A 826 70.32 -55.87 12.44
N THR A 827 70.69 -55.08 13.45
CA THR A 827 72.04 -55.12 14.04
C THR A 827 72.29 -56.45 14.75
N GLU A 828 71.27 -57.00 15.43
CA GLU A 828 71.29 -58.35 16.01
C GLU A 828 71.43 -59.44 14.94
N ALA A 829 70.71 -59.31 13.81
CA ALA A 829 70.79 -60.26 12.69
C ALA A 829 72.13 -60.22 11.94
N GLU A 830 72.78 -59.06 11.88
CA GLU A 830 74.09 -58.85 11.22
C GLU A 830 75.31 -59.15 12.12
N GLY A 831 75.09 -59.48 13.41
CA GLY A 831 76.18 -59.81 14.35
C GLY A 831 77.12 -58.65 14.68
N LYS A 832 76.70 -57.39 14.46
CA LYS A 832 77.49 -56.18 14.76
C LYS A 832 77.33 -55.81 16.24
N ASN A 833 78.39 -55.33 16.89
CA ASN A 833 78.37 -54.98 18.32
C ASN A 833 77.43 -53.78 18.62
N PRO A 834 76.32 -53.97 19.36
CA PRO A 834 75.35 -52.89 19.66
C PRO A 834 75.82 -51.95 20.78
N VAL A 835 76.96 -52.22 21.42
CA VAL A 835 77.42 -51.54 22.64
C VAL A 835 77.58 -50.02 22.44
N VAL A 836 78.01 -49.57 21.26
CA VAL A 836 78.22 -48.14 20.96
C VAL A 836 76.89 -47.40 20.74
N ALA A 837 75.82 -48.10 20.36
CA ALA A 837 74.50 -47.51 20.13
C ALA A 837 73.55 -47.63 21.33
N ALA A 838 73.82 -48.56 22.25
CA ALA A 838 72.95 -48.88 23.39
C ALA A 838 72.66 -47.66 24.29
N GLU A 839 73.66 -46.81 24.57
CA GLU A 839 73.49 -45.56 25.32
C GLU A 839 72.46 -44.64 24.64
N TYR A 840 72.57 -44.43 23.33
CA TYR A 840 71.69 -43.54 22.58
C TYR A 840 70.25 -44.06 22.48
N ILE A 841 70.06 -45.38 22.37
CA ILE A 841 68.73 -46.01 22.36
C ILE A 841 68.04 -45.83 23.71
N GLU A 842 68.76 -46.00 24.82
CA GLU A 842 68.21 -45.79 26.16
C GLU A 842 67.81 -44.32 26.39
N LEU A 843 68.66 -43.38 25.96
CA LEU A 843 68.35 -41.95 26.02
C LEU A 843 67.10 -41.61 25.18
N ALA A 844 67.01 -42.11 23.95
CA ALA A 844 65.87 -41.85 23.06
C ALA A 844 64.55 -42.41 23.61
N ARG A 845 64.54 -43.68 24.06
CA ARG A 845 63.35 -44.29 24.69
C ARG A 845 62.95 -43.59 25.98
N THR A 846 63.89 -43.03 26.73
CA THR A 846 63.57 -42.26 27.94
C THR A 846 62.90 -40.94 27.60
N VAL A 847 63.35 -40.23 26.55
CA VAL A 847 62.70 -39.03 26.03
C VAL A 847 61.28 -39.35 25.52
N LEU A 848 61.10 -40.44 24.77
CA LEU A 848 59.78 -40.89 24.29
C LEU A 848 58.80 -41.20 25.44
N ARG A 849 59.26 -41.89 26.49
CA ARG A 849 58.43 -42.14 27.69
C ARG A 849 58.06 -40.86 28.44
N GLN A 850 58.95 -39.86 28.48
CA GLN A 850 58.67 -38.57 29.10
C GLN A 850 57.68 -37.76 28.26
N ALA A 851 57.79 -37.79 26.93
CA ALA A 851 56.86 -37.15 26.01
C ALA A 851 55.45 -37.75 26.12
N ALA A 852 55.32 -39.07 26.09
CA ALA A 852 54.04 -39.77 26.22
C ALA A 852 53.33 -39.51 27.57
N LYS A 853 54.10 -39.24 28.65
CA LYS A 853 53.56 -38.85 29.96
C LYS A 853 53.09 -37.40 30.03
N ARG A 854 53.58 -36.54 29.14
CA ARG A 854 53.25 -35.11 29.12
C ARG A 854 51.93 -34.81 28.40
N ASP A 855 51.54 -35.69 27.47
CA ASP A 855 50.30 -35.59 26.68
C ASP A 855 49.16 -36.53 27.16
N SER A 856 49.40 -37.32 28.21
CA SER A 856 48.32 -38.02 28.92
C SER A 856 47.58 -37.02 29.84
N PRO A 857 46.24 -36.91 29.77
CA PRO A 857 45.46 -35.90 30.52
C PRO A 857 45.57 -36.03 32.04
#